data_AF-A0A4R4JJG1-F1
#
_entry.id   AF-A0A4R4JJG1-F1
#
_cell.length_a   1.000
_cell.length_b   1.000
_cell.length_c   1.000
_cell.angle_alpha   90.00
_cell.angle_beta   90.00
_cell.angle_gamma   90.00
#
_symmetry.space_group_name_H-M   'P 1'
#
loop_
_entity.id
_entity.type
_entity.pdbx_description
1 polymer ?
#
loop_
_entity_poly.entity_id
_entity_poly.type
_entity_poly.pdbx_seq_one_letter_code
_entity_poly.pdbx_strand_id
1 'polypeptide(L)'
;MNNQDALFPIVKDDIAFDTLLTQAKTVIEQQSGQLWSNTAENDPGITLLEACCYGASDLAYRHSLPLRDLLTPEKQEQTPDDGIFPQEFGPQQMLTCGPITADDYRRALLDLHSSDNNNNADYFFFNDVQLIREPASERYEYWYNKEKREYSFIKTPDSQQLTLRGNYWLYLLPGRETEIDKTLAQQSLANFLKNNRNLGESVSKIIWLQPTDFLLQLNIELDDDVKDITDIFAKVYITTAQTVLAKPLRYTTQAMKELGYSNEEIFAGPYLHHGWIPELPAAKDYTKPTELKLSHLANRLLAIPGVQSITRLALGKHDENISPLADDNWSWTIAQGYYPRLWGNDPLGLISSPASPLIITAKGGVKVAVSKQDIASKIIAEPLIETQPELLNWGKHRKVLDYYPVSNKLPACYGLQTYAETQQQIHLHQFILPFEQILANGCAELAILPKLLAFKQRGNTVYGAQWPFKANTVGQQVHQEIMPGLIKQLNNDSQINSDDGIHAQNYTKELSILNYLLEYFGTHRAARPLTLDSLDFLSTQRGYLAQQPELTYQRNNIRIDKVSALQKRIAARIGLGGECFKEKPNLANLPFYLIEHRQLLPVKPDKKFDSEQKPDNLVIRSEPNAKNHQLIITQKGTADQLLHGQVINLIIIEGDRKFTLRGQMITDITGEAFSLDTRNSSDLERNLDRVKTAFEQGNLRWCNSPVWMEDMDYQLVYASETYQTGTEDERWITSSTQSPFPAMIEINDEITLKYIITPDGSPTKTSVTKILVNNDSPADYALKAQVMEFDRIKGRILLKKISGQQYDFPKKEEAWRYRWYFSNEKYALADRFSFIVSVVINRQLIESDKVDPYKLEAWVKTEILTEFPAHLSMIFHWLSPEHFKNFASTYKRWQNNGAPLGDEAYNILETLTLGRLPSTATGTGNMRIATEQQRKEVIGDSGTEWNEKVIKDNQLLYVPKI
;
A
#
# COMPACT_ATOMS: atom_id res chain seq x y z
N MET A 1 -17.69 4.68 35.56
CA MET A 1 -17.79 3.26 35.16
C MET A 1 -18.73 2.58 36.15
N ASN A 2 -19.97 2.36 35.70
CA ASN A 2 -21.07 1.79 36.51
C ASN A 2 -20.87 0.29 36.74
N ASN A 3 -21.56 -0.25 37.75
CA ASN A 3 -21.64 -1.67 38.16
C ASN A 3 -22.12 -2.68 37.07
N GLN A 4 -21.97 -2.39 35.77
CA GLN A 4 -22.50 -3.20 34.66
C GLN A 4 -21.67 -4.46 34.32
N ASP A 5 -20.40 -4.54 34.75
CA ASP A 5 -19.52 -5.69 34.44
C ASP A 5 -19.48 -6.77 35.53
N ALA A 6 -20.35 -6.70 36.53
CA ALA A 6 -20.31 -7.62 37.67
C ALA A 6 -21.15 -8.88 37.37
N LEU A 7 -20.53 -9.91 36.77
CA LEU A 7 -21.15 -11.23 36.62
C LEU A 7 -21.39 -11.90 37.99
N PHE A 8 -20.48 -11.69 38.94
CA PHE A 8 -20.52 -12.35 40.25
C PHE A 8 -21.84 -12.18 41.02
N PRO A 9 -22.42 -10.97 41.22
CA PRO A 9 -23.71 -10.83 41.91
C PRO A 9 -24.88 -11.59 41.26
N ILE A 10 -24.81 -11.89 39.96
CA ILE A 10 -25.86 -12.61 39.23
C ILE A 10 -25.75 -14.11 39.48
N VAL A 11 -24.53 -14.65 39.43
CA VAL A 11 -24.28 -16.11 39.50
C VAL A 11 -23.91 -16.60 40.89
N LYS A 12 -23.80 -15.71 41.89
CA LYS A 12 -23.26 -16.00 43.22
C LYS A 12 -23.86 -17.24 43.87
N ASP A 13 -25.18 -17.38 43.80
CA ASP A 13 -25.89 -18.48 44.45
C ASP A 13 -25.77 -19.79 43.63
N ASP A 14 -25.61 -19.70 42.31
CA ASP A 14 -25.45 -20.86 41.41
C ASP A 14 -24.06 -21.49 41.52
N ILE A 15 -23.03 -20.66 41.72
CA ILE A 15 -21.62 -21.11 41.85
C ILE A 15 -21.23 -21.46 43.29
N ALA A 16 -22.16 -21.32 44.25
CA ALA A 16 -21.94 -21.63 45.65
C ALA A 16 -21.78 -23.13 45.88
N PHE A 17 -20.94 -23.48 46.86
CA PHE A 17 -20.64 -24.86 47.23
C PHE A 17 -21.90 -25.71 47.48
N ASP A 18 -22.86 -25.21 48.28
CA ASP A 18 -24.06 -25.97 48.66
C ASP A 18 -24.92 -26.33 47.44
N THR A 19 -25.03 -25.41 46.48
CA THR A 19 -25.76 -25.60 45.23
C THR A 19 -25.09 -26.68 44.38
N LEU A 20 -23.76 -26.58 44.19
CA LEU A 20 -23.00 -27.55 43.40
C LEU A 20 -23.00 -28.95 44.02
N LEU A 21 -22.89 -29.04 45.35
CA LEU A 21 -22.96 -30.31 46.07
C LEU A 21 -24.34 -30.97 45.92
N THR A 22 -25.41 -30.17 46.00
CA THR A 22 -26.79 -30.65 45.81
C THR A 22 -26.98 -31.22 44.40
N GLN A 23 -26.46 -30.54 43.38
CA GLN A 23 -26.47 -31.04 41.99
C GLN A 23 -25.70 -32.35 41.87
N ALA A 24 -24.49 -32.44 42.45
CA ALA A 24 -23.68 -33.64 42.38
C ALA A 24 -24.33 -34.85 43.10
N LYS A 25 -24.92 -34.64 44.28
CA LYS A 25 -25.67 -35.68 45.00
C LYS A 25 -26.88 -36.17 44.21
N THR A 26 -27.57 -35.29 43.50
CA THR A 26 -28.68 -35.66 42.62
C THR A 26 -28.23 -36.60 41.50
N VAL A 27 -27.06 -36.35 40.90
CA VAL A 27 -26.48 -37.24 39.87
C VAL A 27 -26.15 -38.61 40.44
N ILE A 28 -25.57 -38.67 41.65
CA ILE A 28 -25.26 -39.93 42.34
C ILE A 28 -26.54 -40.72 42.61
N GLU A 29 -27.57 -40.07 43.18
CA GLU A 29 -28.85 -40.72 43.47
C GLU A 29 -29.48 -41.33 42.20
N GLN A 30 -29.45 -40.59 41.08
CA GLN A 30 -30.01 -41.03 39.81
C GLN A 30 -29.22 -42.16 39.15
N GLN A 31 -27.89 -42.10 39.16
CA GLN A 31 -27.04 -43.05 38.42
C GLN A 31 -26.64 -44.27 39.25
N SER A 32 -26.48 -44.12 40.56
CA SER A 32 -25.93 -45.15 41.43
C SER A 32 -26.63 -45.29 42.78
N GLY A 33 -27.80 -44.68 43.01
CA GLY A 33 -28.49 -44.72 44.32
C GLY A 33 -28.84 -46.12 44.84
N GLN A 34 -28.87 -47.14 43.98
CA GLN A 34 -29.01 -48.54 44.39
C GLN A 34 -27.71 -49.17 44.91
N LEU A 35 -26.56 -48.76 44.36
CA LEU A 35 -25.23 -49.28 44.70
C LEU A 35 -24.54 -48.43 45.78
N TRP A 36 -24.71 -47.11 45.71
CA TRP A 36 -24.19 -46.12 46.65
C TRP A 36 -25.36 -45.44 47.37
N SER A 37 -25.97 -46.17 48.31
CA SER A 37 -27.17 -45.74 49.03
C SER A 37 -26.89 -44.95 50.31
N ASN A 38 -25.65 -45.00 50.84
CA ASN A 38 -25.22 -44.18 51.97
C ASN A 38 -24.49 -42.93 51.45
N THR A 39 -25.15 -41.78 51.44
CA THR A 39 -24.57 -40.50 51.04
C THR A 39 -24.44 -39.52 52.21
N ALA A 40 -24.23 -40.04 53.41
CA ALA A 40 -24.01 -39.26 54.62
C ALA A 40 -22.58 -38.67 54.68
N GLU A 41 -22.38 -37.68 55.54
CA GLU A 41 -21.12 -36.93 55.70
C GLU A 41 -19.94 -37.79 56.19
N ASN A 42 -20.21 -38.98 56.73
CA ASN A 42 -19.17 -39.91 57.16
C ASN A 42 -18.59 -40.77 56.03
N ASP A 43 -19.19 -40.75 54.84
CA ASP A 43 -18.74 -41.53 53.70
C ASP A 43 -17.53 -40.86 53.03
N PRO A 44 -16.39 -41.56 52.88
CA PRO A 44 -15.26 -41.05 52.14
C PRO A 44 -15.57 -40.55 50.74
N GLY A 45 -16.45 -41.22 49.99
CA GLY A 45 -16.84 -40.79 48.65
C GLY A 45 -17.55 -39.43 48.66
N ILE A 46 -18.35 -39.14 49.69
CA ILE A 46 -18.99 -37.83 49.86
C ILE A 46 -17.96 -36.77 50.23
N THR A 47 -17.02 -37.06 51.14
CA THR A 47 -15.97 -36.08 51.49
C THR A 47 -15.04 -35.75 50.30
N LEU A 48 -14.75 -36.73 49.44
CA LEU A 48 -14.02 -36.51 48.18
C LEU A 48 -14.81 -35.64 47.21
N LEU A 49 -16.12 -35.90 47.08
CA LEU A 49 -17.01 -35.12 46.24
C LEU A 49 -17.14 -33.69 46.72
N GLU A 50 -17.31 -33.47 48.03
CA GLU A 50 -17.36 -32.14 48.65
C GLU A 50 -16.08 -31.35 48.35
N ALA A 51 -14.91 -31.97 48.53
CA ALA A 51 -13.66 -31.32 48.21
C ALA A 51 -13.59 -30.91 46.72
N CYS A 52 -14.05 -31.76 45.80
CA CYS A 52 -14.14 -31.44 44.37
C CYS A 52 -15.17 -30.33 44.07
N CYS A 53 -16.33 -30.34 44.73
CA CYS A 53 -17.34 -29.29 44.59
C CYS A 53 -16.82 -27.93 45.08
N TYR A 54 -16.03 -27.92 46.16
CA TYR A 54 -15.34 -26.72 46.60
C TYR A 54 -14.33 -26.23 45.56
N GLY A 55 -13.53 -27.14 44.99
CA GLY A 55 -12.60 -26.81 43.89
C GLY A 55 -13.31 -26.25 42.66
N ALA A 56 -14.47 -26.82 42.29
CA ALA A 56 -15.31 -26.32 41.20
C ALA A 56 -15.91 -24.94 41.52
N SER A 57 -16.35 -24.71 42.76
CA SER A 57 -16.83 -23.41 43.23
C SER A 57 -15.74 -22.34 43.17
N ASP A 58 -14.51 -22.66 43.58
CA ASP A 58 -13.35 -21.75 43.46
C ASP A 58 -13.05 -21.42 42.00
N LEU A 59 -13.02 -22.43 41.12
CA LEU A 59 -12.82 -22.20 39.69
C LEU A 59 -13.93 -21.32 39.09
N ALA A 60 -15.19 -21.62 39.36
CA ALA A 60 -16.35 -20.85 38.89
C ALA A 60 -16.33 -19.40 39.40
N TYR A 61 -15.91 -19.19 40.65
CA TYR A 61 -15.69 -17.85 41.19
C TYR A 61 -14.65 -17.06 40.39
N ARG A 62 -13.55 -17.68 39.96
CA ARG A 62 -12.53 -17.02 39.11
C ARG A 62 -13.12 -16.54 37.78
N HIS A 63 -14.01 -17.31 37.17
CA HIS A 63 -14.71 -16.89 35.93
C HIS A 63 -15.64 -15.69 36.12
N SER A 64 -16.09 -15.43 37.35
CA SER A 64 -17.00 -14.32 37.69
C SER A 64 -16.31 -12.98 37.97
N LEU A 65 -14.97 -12.96 37.94
CA LEU A 65 -14.17 -11.74 38.14
C LEU A 65 -14.44 -10.73 37.00
N PRO A 66 -14.21 -9.42 37.24
CA PRO A 66 -14.44 -8.40 36.21
C PRO A 66 -13.69 -8.71 34.91
N LEU A 67 -14.36 -8.60 33.76
CA LEU A 67 -13.80 -8.97 32.46
C LEU A 67 -12.50 -8.22 32.15
N ARG A 68 -12.44 -6.92 32.47
CA ARG A 68 -11.22 -6.10 32.30
C ARG A 68 -10.03 -6.69 33.07
N ASP A 69 -10.25 -7.22 34.27
CA ASP A 69 -9.20 -7.83 35.08
C ASP A 69 -8.78 -9.20 34.50
N LEU A 70 -9.74 -9.99 34.00
CA LEU A 70 -9.48 -11.29 33.36
C LEU A 70 -8.69 -11.17 32.05
N LEU A 71 -8.90 -10.08 31.30
CA LEU A 71 -8.18 -9.80 30.05
C LEU A 71 -6.83 -9.11 30.28
N THR A 72 -6.50 -8.72 31.52
CA THR A 72 -5.22 -8.04 31.82
C THR A 72 -4.13 -9.09 32.07
N PRO A 73 -3.07 -9.15 31.24
CA PRO A 73 -1.95 -10.07 31.45
C PRO A 73 -0.99 -9.55 32.53
N GLU A 74 0.04 -10.34 32.84
CA GLU A 74 1.12 -9.94 33.73
C GLU A 74 1.87 -8.70 33.22
N LYS A 75 2.42 -7.89 34.13
CA LYS A 75 3.06 -6.61 33.78
C LYS A 75 4.23 -6.78 32.80
N GLN A 76 4.92 -7.92 32.83
CA GLN A 76 6.02 -8.23 31.91
C GLN A 76 5.54 -8.56 30.50
N GLU A 77 4.29 -8.99 30.33
CA GLU A 77 3.67 -9.30 29.04
C GLU A 77 2.88 -8.09 28.47
N GLN A 78 2.75 -7.01 29.25
CA GLN A 78 2.06 -5.80 28.79
C GLN A 78 2.94 -5.01 27.83
N THR A 79 2.39 -4.65 26.68
CA THR A 79 3.05 -3.76 25.73
C THR A 79 2.96 -2.31 26.26
N PRO A 80 4.06 -1.54 26.26
CA PRO A 80 4.02 -0.12 26.64
C PRO A 80 3.05 0.67 25.78
N ASP A 81 2.39 1.66 26.38
CA ASP A 81 1.44 2.58 25.71
C ASP A 81 0.18 1.94 25.11
N ASP A 82 0.01 0.63 25.27
CA ASP A 82 -1.21 -0.11 24.92
C ASP A 82 -2.16 -0.26 26.12
N GLY A 83 -3.38 -0.74 25.84
CA GLY A 83 -4.37 -1.17 26.83
C GLY A 83 -4.83 -2.60 26.60
N ILE A 84 -6.00 -2.97 27.12
CA ILE A 84 -6.64 -4.29 26.91
C ILE A 84 -6.68 -4.66 25.42
N PHE A 85 -6.98 -3.67 24.59
CA PHE A 85 -6.84 -3.75 23.14
C PHE A 85 -5.61 -2.91 22.74
N PRO A 86 -4.84 -3.35 21.73
CA PRO A 86 -3.75 -2.54 21.19
C PRO A 86 -4.26 -1.19 20.68
N GLN A 87 -3.46 -0.13 20.80
CA GLN A 87 -3.88 1.24 20.48
C GLN A 87 -4.40 1.43 19.04
N GLU A 88 -3.87 0.64 18.10
CA GLU A 88 -4.27 0.62 16.69
C GLU A 88 -5.71 0.12 16.49
N PHE A 89 -6.29 -0.63 17.44
CA PHE A 89 -7.70 -1.03 17.43
C PHE A 89 -8.60 0.00 18.11
N GLY A 90 -8.06 1.14 18.54
CA GLY A 90 -8.84 2.25 19.08
C GLY A 90 -9.73 2.92 18.02
N PRO A 91 -10.75 3.69 18.45
CA PRO A 91 -11.74 4.28 17.55
C PRO A 91 -11.10 5.24 16.53
N GLN A 92 -10.05 5.98 16.92
CA GLN A 92 -9.35 6.91 16.02
C GLN A 92 -8.72 6.25 14.79
N GLN A 93 -8.46 4.93 14.82
CA GLN A 93 -7.88 4.19 13.70
C GLN A 93 -8.90 3.25 13.05
N MET A 94 -9.82 2.69 13.84
CA MET A 94 -10.83 1.75 13.34
C MET A 94 -12.03 2.42 12.67
N LEU A 95 -12.42 3.61 13.11
CA LEU A 95 -13.58 4.35 12.56
C LEU A 95 -13.17 5.35 11.48
N THR A 96 -11.93 5.83 11.52
CA THR A 96 -11.39 6.70 10.47
C THR A 96 -11.08 5.91 9.20
N CYS A 97 -11.03 6.59 8.07
CA CYS A 97 -10.64 6.04 6.78
C CYS A 97 -9.52 6.87 6.15
N GLY A 98 -8.67 6.23 5.34
CA GLY A 98 -7.68 6.98 4.57
C GLY A 98 -8.34 8.00 3.62
N PRO A 99 -7.64 9.07 3.22
CA PRO A 99 -8.21 10.11 2.38
C PRO A 99 -8.54 9.59 0.98
N ILE A 100 -9.83 9.65 0.62
CA ILE A 100 -10.35 9.20 -0.68
C ILE A 100 -11.05 10.35 -1.41
N THR A 101 -11.89 11.11 -0.71
CA THR A 101 -12.62 12.23 -1.32
C THR A 101 -11.78 13.50 -1.31
N ALA A 102 -12.15 14.47 -2.14
CA ALA A 102 -11.48 15.79 -2.15
C ALA A 102 -11.56 16.49 -0.78
N ASP A 103 -12.65 16.30 -0.03
CA ASP A 103 -12.82 16.85 1.31
C ASP A 103 -11.94 16.13 2.35
N ASP A 104 -11.75 14.82 2.22
CA ASP A 104 -10.82 14.08 3.09
C ASP A 104 -9.38 14.54 2.84
N TYR A 105 -8.97 14.65 1.57
CA TYR A 105 -7.67 15.22 1.22
C TYR A 105 -7.52 16.64 1.75
N ARG A 106 -8.56 17.47 1.68
CA ARG A 106 -8.55 18.83 2.23
C ARG A 106 -8.37 18.82 3.75
N ARG A 107 -9.12 17.99 4.50
CA ARG A 107 -8.94 17.84 5.96
C ARG A 107 -7.52 17.41 6.33
N ALA A 108 -7.03 16.35 5.68
CA ALA A 108 -5.72 15.79 5.98
C ALA A 108 -4.56 16.73 5.61
N LEU A 109 -4.69 17.49 4.52
CA LEU A 109 -3.67 18.48 4.13
C LEU A 109 -3.71 19.72 5.05
N LEU A 110 -4.88 20.13 5.53
CA LEU A 110 -5.03 21.22 6.51
C LEU A 110 -4.48 20.86 7.89
N ASP A 111 -4.29 19.58 8.18
CA ASP A 111 -3.69 19.10 9.41
C ASP A 111 -2.16 19.17 9.40
N LEU A 112 -1.52 19.22 8.23
CA LEU A 112 -0.06 19.22 8.14
C LEU A 112 0.55 20.44 8.86
N HIS A 113 1.43 20.17 9.81
CA HIS A 113 1.97 21.16 10.74
C HIS A 113 3.51 21.16 10.76
N SER A 114 4.12 22.30 11.11
CA SER A 114 5.58 22.44 11.13
C SER A 114 6.27 21.58 12.21
N SER A 115 5.58 21.29 13.31
CA SER A 115 6.10 20.45 14.41
C SER A 115 6.24 18.98 14.02
N ASP A 116 5.51 18.49 13.01
CA ASP A 116 5.56 17.09 12.54
C ASP A 116 6.98 16.67 12.07
N ASN A 117 7.81 17.66 11.73
CA ASN A 117 9.19 17.46 11.28
C ASN A 117 10.25 17.73 12.38
N ASN A 118 9.87 17.70 13.67
CA ASN A 118 10.73 18.01 14.82
C ASN A 118 11.38 19.42 14.76
N ASN A 119 10.69 20.39 14.16
CA ASN A 119 11.13 21.78 14.15
C ASN A 119 10.48 22.57 15.28
N ASN A 120 11.19 23.58 15.81
CA ASN A 120 10.68 24.52 16.83
C ASN A 120 9.66 25.53 16.28
N ALA A 121 9.24 25.39 15.03
CA ALA A 121 8.25 26.25 14.40
C ALA A 121 6.84 25.74 14.71
N ASP A 122 5.89 26.66 14.93
CA ASP A 122 4.54 26.36 15.39
C ASP A 122 3.49 27.03 14.48
N TYR A 123 3.27 26.44 13.29
CA TYR A 123 2.24 26.87 12.35
C TYR A 123 1.77 25.74 11.43
N PHE A 124 0.49 25.79 11.03
CA PHE A 124 -0.06 24.96 9.96
C PHE A 124 0.43 25.45 8.59
N PHE A 125 0.79 24.52 7.70
CA PHE A 125 1.36 24.89 6.40
C PHE A 125 0.35 25.54 5.44
N PHE A 126 -0.93 25.20 5.56
CA PHE A 126 -1.96 25.63 4.62
C PHE A 126 -3.18 26.22 5.35
N ASN A 127 -3.71 27.33 4.83
CA ASN A 127 -5.00 27.86 5.30
C ASN A 127 -6.17 27.27 4.52
N ASP A 128 -5.94 26.88 3.25
CA ASP A 128 -6.94 26.24 2.41
C ASP A 128 -6.27 25.37 1.33
N VAL A 129 -7.01 24.37 0.85
CA VAL A 129 -6.55 23.41 -0.14
C VAL A 129 -7.71 23.00 -1.04
N GLN A 130 -7.46 22.84 -2.33
CA GLN A 130 -8.45 22.31 -3.27
C GLN A 130 -7.81 21.25 -4.18
N LEU A 131 -8.35 20.03 -4.13
CA LEU A 131 -8.01 18.97 -5.06
C LEU A 131 -9.07 18.89 -6.16
N ILE A 132 -8.64 18.95 -7.42
CA ILE A 132 -9.54 18.81 -8.58
C ILE A 132 -9.01 17.76 -9.55
N ARG A 133 -9.91 17.23 -10.37
CA ARG A 133 -9.52 16.39 -11.52
C ARG A 133 -8.76 17.24 -12.54
N GLU A 134 -7.74 16.67 -13.15
CA GLU A 134 -7.00 17.30 -14.25
C GLU A 134 -7.96 17.73 -15.38
N PRO A 135 -7.92 18.99 -15.83
CA PRO A 135 -8.75 19.47 -16.94
C PRO A 135 -8.56 18.62 -18.19
N ALA A 136 -9.65 18.35 -18.91
CA ALA A 136 -9.62 17.46 -20.07
C ALA A 136 -8.64 17.90 -21.17
N SER A 137 -8.42 19.21 -21.32
CA SER A 137 -7.49 19.80 -22.28
C SER A 137 -6.02 19.70 -21.90
N GLU A 138 -5.73 19.38 -20.63
CA GLU A 138 -4.37 19.36 -20.07
C GLU A 138 -3.99 17.95 -19.60
N ARG A 139 -4.74 16.94 -20.05
CA ARG A 139 -4.46 15.56 -19.68
C ARG A 139 -3.06 15.15 -20.14
N TYR A 140 -2.49 14.19 -19.42
CA TYR A 140 -1.33 13.49 -19.92
C TYR A 140 -1.68 12.82 -21.26
N GLU A 141 -0.93 13.16 -22.30
CA GLU A 141 -1.18 12.81 -23.69
C GLU A 141 0.06 12.14 -24.27
N TYR A 142 -0.16 11.10 -25.06
CA TYR A 142 0.86 10.40 -25.82
C TYR A 142 0.26 9.90 -27.14
N TRP A 143 1.10 9.50 -28.09
CA TRP A 143 0.68 9.17 -29.45
C TRP A 143 1.16 7.79 -29.85
N TYR A 144 0.37 7.06 -30.63
CA TYR A 144 0.73 5.77 -31.22
C TYR A 144 0.87 5.90 -32.74
N ASN A 145 2.02 5.53 -33.29
CA ASN A 145 2.25 5.45 -34.73
C ASN A 145 2.09 4.00 -35.20
N LYS A 146 1.12 3.74 -36.09
CA LYS A 146 0.81 2.38 -36.57
C LYS A 146 1.89 1.77 -37.46
N GLU A 147 2.50 2.58 -38.34
CA GLU A 147 3.48 2.07 -39.30
C GLU A 147 4.75 1.63 -38.61
N LYS A 148 5.23 2.48 -37.68
CA LYS A 148 6.43 2.21 -36.87
C LYS A 148 6.15 1.32 -35.68
N ARG A 149 4.89 1.26 -35.24
CA ARG A 149 4.44 0.55 -34.03
C ARG A 149 5.13 1.06 -32.77
N GLU A 150 5.20 2.39 -32.64
CA GLU A 150 5.92 3.12 -31.59
C GLU A 150 4.98 4.07 -30.85
N TYR A 151 5.20 4.24 -29.54
CA TYR A 151 4.53 5.22 -28.69
C TYR A 151 5.45 6.41 -28.40
N SER A 152 4.97 7.63 -28.64
CA SER A 152 5.74 8.87 -28.55
C SER A 152 5.07 9.94 -27.70
N PHE A 153 5.85 10.91 -27.24
CA PHE A 153 5.35 12.15 -26.60
C PHE A 153 5.08 13.28 -27.60
N ILE A 154 5.38 13.04 -28.86
CA ILE A 154 5.26 14.02 -29.94
C ILE A 154 4.36 13.43 -31.00
N LYS A 155 3.44 14.24 -31.51
CA LYS A 155 2.59 13.90 -32.64
C LYS A 155 3.47 13.70 -33.89
N THR A 156 3.43 12.50 -34.47
CA THR A 156 4.08 12.18 -35.75
C THR A 156 3.03 12.04 -36.86
N PRO A 157 3.42 12.07 -38.15
CA PRO A 157 2.51 11.70 -39.25
C PRO A 157 1.86 10.34 -38.97
N ASP A 158 0.57 10.22 -39.23
CA ASP A 158 -0.22 8.99 -39.06
C ASP A 158 -0.30 8.44 -37.63
N SER A 159 0.04 9.26 -36.63
CA SER A 159 -0.13 8.90 -35.23
C SER A 159 -1.50 9.30 -34.67
N GLN A 160 -2.03 8.45 -33.80
CA GLN A 160 -3.29 8.65 -33.10
C GLN A 160 -3.04 9.02 -31.63
N GLN A 161 -3.88 9.91 -31.09
CA GLN A 161 -3.72 10.45 -29.74
C GLN A 161 -4.39 9.57 -28.69
N LEU A 162 -3.70 9.39 -27.57
CA LEU A 162 -4.15 8.70 -26.36
C LEU A 162 -4.04 9.64 -25.16
N THR A 163 -4.94 9.48 -24.18
CA THR A 163 -4.99 10.32 -22.99
C THR A 163 -5.11 9.47 -21.74
N LEU A 164 -4.38 9.84 -20.69
CA LEU A 164 -4.45 9.20 -19.39
C LEU A 164 -5.56 9.83 -18.52
N ARG A 165 -6.21 9.01 -17.71
CA ARG A 165 -7.19 9.40 -16.70
C ARG A 165 -6.64 9.11 -15.30
N GLY A 166 -7.25 9.72 -14.27
CA GLY A 166 -6.87 9.52 -12.87
C GLY A 166 -5.84 10.51 -12.32
N ASN A 167 -5.42 11.51 -13.11
CA ASN A 167 -4.59 12.60 -12.61
C ASN A 167 -5.42 13.73 -11.98
N TYR A 168 -4.82 14.38 -10.98
CA TYR A 168 -5.41 15.49 -10.23
C TYR A 168 -4.47 16.69 -10.14
N TRP A 169 -5.05 17.88 -10.02
CA TRP A 169 -4.33 19.12 -9.71
C TRP A 169 -4.66 19.54 -8.28
N LEU A 170 -3.63 19.99 -7.57
CA LEU A 170 -3.72 20.40 -6.17
C LEU A 170 -3.39 21.88 -6.04
N TYR A 171 -4.38 22.68 -5.66
CA TYR A 171 -4.21 24.10 -5.34
C TYR A 171 -3.98 24.25 -3.84
N LEU A 172 -2.93 25.00 -3.49
CA LEU A 172 -2.50 25.22 -2.11
C LEU A 172 -2.53 26.72 -1.80
N LEU A 173 -3.29 27.09 -0.77
CA LEU A 173 -3.24 28.40 -0.16
C LEU A 173 -2.32 28.32 1.07
N PRO A 174 -1.07 28.82 0.98
CA PRO A 174 -0.09 28.68 2.05
C PRO A 174 -0.46 29.52 3.29
N GLY A 175 0.04 29.09 4.45
CA GLY A 175 0.20 29.94 5.65
C GLY A 175 1.18 31.10 5.38
N ARG A 176 1.16 32.14 6.23
CA ARG A 176 2.05 33.30 6.05
C ARG A 176 3.52 32.91 6.16
N GLU A 177 3.84 31.99 7.05
CA GLU A 177 5.17 31.45 7.30
C GLU A 177 5.62 30.59 6.12
N THR A 178 4.71 29.77 5.58
CA THR A 178 4.96 28.94 4.39
C THR A 178 5.11 29.77 3.11
N GLU A 179 4.49 30.94 3.04
CA GLU A 179 4.67 31.87 1.93
C GLU A 179 6.12 32.36 1.85
N ILE A 180 6.75 32.63 3.00
CA ILE A 180 8.13 33.10 3.12
C ILE A 180 9.12 31.97 2.76
N ASP A 181 8.92 30.78 3.32
CA ASP A 181 9.73 29.59 3.02
C ASP A 181 8.84 28.35 2.84
N LYS A 182 8.83 27.83 1.61
CA LYS A 182 8.02 26.68 1.22
C LYS A 182 8.71 25.34 1.50
N THR A 183 10.00 25.34 1.87
CA THR A 183 10.83 24.13 1.87
C THR A 183 10.27 23.04 2.76
N LEU A 184 9.92 23.37 4.01
CA LEU A 184 9.34 22.41 4.96
C LEU A 184 7.96 21.91 4.53
N ALA A 185 7.11 22.81 4.03
CA ALA A 185 5.78 22.45 3.55
C ALA A 185 5.85 21.54 2.32
N GLN A 186 6.79 21.77 1.40
CA GLN A 186 7.02 20.92 0.23
C GLN A 186 7.49 19.52 0.64
N GLN A 187 8.39 19.41 1.62
CA GLN A 187 8.85 18.12 2.14
C GLN A 187 7.71 17.35 2.81
N SER A 188 6.94 18.01 3.68
CA SER A 188 5.78 17.41 4.34
C SER A 188 4.70 16.97 3.33
N LEU A 189 4.38 17.83 2.36
CA LEU A 189 3.45 17.53 1.28
C LEU A 189 3.88 16.34 0.42
N ALA A 190 5.17 16.28 0.04
CA ALA A 190 5.69 15.16 -0.75
C ALA A 190 5.57 13.84 0.01
N ASN A 191 5.89 13.84 1.31
CA ASN A 191 5.71 12.68 2.17
C ASN A 191 4.23 12.29 2.32
N PHE A 192 3.34 13.27 2.50
CA PHE A 192 1.91 13.05 2.59
C PHE A 192 1.35 12.43 1.31
N LEU A 193 1.64 13.00 0.14
CA LEU A 193 1.17 12.49 -1.15
C LEU A 193 1.71 11.09 -1.45
N LYS A 194 2.97 10.80 -1.09
CA LYS A 194 3.56 9.47 -1.20
C LYS A 194 2.83 8.44 -0.32
N ASN A 195 2.42 8.84 0.88
CA ASN A 195 1.76 7.96 1.85
C ASN A 195 0.25 7.82 1.65
N ASN A 196 -0.37 8.65 0.80
CA ASN A 196 -1.83 8.69 0.61
C ASN A 196 -2.20 8.65 -0.88
N ARG A 197 -1.45 7.89 -1.68
CA ARG A 197 -1.70 7.75 -3.11
C ARG A 197 -2.66 6.60 -3.37
N ASN A 198 -3.83 6.92 -3.93
CA ASN A 198 -4.82 5.91 -4.30
C ASN A 198 -4.46 5.16 -5.59
N LEU A 199 -5.00 3.95 -5.74
CA LEU A 199 -4.84 3.11 -6.93
C LEU A 199 -5.41 3.79 -8.18
N GLY A 200 -4.61 3.85 -9.24
CA GLY A 200 -4.97 4.48 -10.51
C GLY A 200 -4.90 6.00 -10.48
N GLU A 201 -4.49 6.60 -9.37
CA GLU A 201 -4.57 8.04 -9.13
C GLU A 201 -3.22 8.67 -8.78
N SER A 202 -3.04 9.93 -9.18
CA SER A 202 -1.83 10.71 -8.88
C SER A 202 -2.09 12.22 -8.96
N VAL A 203 -1.43 13.00 -8.11
CA VAL A 203 -1.37 14.45 -8.24
C VAL A 203 -0.30 14.80 -9.27
N SER A 204 -0.72 15.25 -10.46
CA SER A 204 0.18 15.58 -11.57
C SER A 204 0.72 17.01 -11.49
N LYS A 205 0.00 17.92 -10.82
CA LYS A 205 0.37 19.34 -10.73
C LYS A 205 0.04 19.90 -9.36
N ILE A 206 1.01 20.57 -8.76
CA ILE A 206 0.85 21.30 -7.50
C ILE A 206 0.95 22.80 -7.81
N ILE A 207 -0.08 23.55 -7.44
CA ILE A 207 -0.23 24.98 -7.75
C ILE A 207 -0.24 25.74 -6.43
N TRP A 208 0.83 26.51 -6.20
CA TRP A 208 0.92 27.43 -5.07
C TRP A 208 0.28 28.77 -5.45
N LEU A 209 -0.81 29.12 -4.78
CA LEU A 209 -1.47 30.41 -5.00
C LEU A 209 -0.54 31.55 -4.59
N GLN A 210 -0.60 32.64 -5.35
CA GLN A 210 0.23 33.82 -5.12
C GLN A 210 -0.52 34.87 -4.29
N PRO A 211 0.13 35.53 -3.33
CA PRO A 211 -0.52 36.59 -2.57
C PRO A 211 -0.76 37.83 -3.46
N THR A 212 -1.87 38.52 -3.24
CA THR A 212 -2.07 39.92 -3.69
C THR A 212 -2.46 40.77 -2.49
N ASP A 213 -1.80 41.92 -2.32
CA ASP A 213 -1.96 42.73 -1.13
C ASP A 213 -3.35 43.39 -1.07
N PHE A 214 -4.14 42.93 -0.12
CA PHE A 214 -5.47 43.43 0.14
C PHE A 214 -5.40 44.50 1.24
N LEU A 215 -5.15 45.74 0.82
CA LEU A 215 -5.01 46.91 1.70
C LEU A 215 -6.38 47.48 2.10
N LEU A 216 -7.12 46.74 2.94
CA LEU A 216 -8.42 47.17 3.44
C LEU A 216 -8.27 48.38 4.37
N GLN A 217 -8.89 49.50 3.99
CA GLN A 217 -8.97 50.72 4.79
C GLN A 217 -10.19 50.66 5.71
N LEU A 218 -9.94 50.71 7.01
CA LEU A 218 -10.95 50.67 8.05
C LEU A 218 -10.82 51.89 8.96
N ASN A 219 -11.92 52.64 9.12
CA ASN A 219 -12.01 53.68 10.15
C ASN A 219 -13.07 53.28 11.17
N ILE A 220 -12.67 53.20 12.44
CA ILE A 220 -13.51 52.74 13.55
C ILE A 220 -13.56 53.82 14.64
N GLU A 221 -14.77 54.14 15.08
CA GLU A 221 -15.00 54.99 16.26
C GLU A 221 -15.30 54.10 17.48
N LEU A 222 -14.69 54.44 18.61
CA LEU A 222 -14.85 53.71 19.87
C LEU A 222 -15.88 54.36 20.79
N ASP A 223 -16.50 53.54 21.64
CA ASP A 223 -17.36 54.03 22.71
C ASP A 223 -16.57 54.84 23.77
N ASP A 224 -17.28 55.69 24.50
CA ASP A 224 -16.70 56.60 25.50
C ASP A 224 -16.00 55.87 26.68
N ASP A 225 -16.37 54.61 26.96
CA ASP A 225 -15.96 53.85 28.14
C ASP A 225 -14.89 52.77 27.87
N VAL A 226 -14.23 52.81 26.71
CA VAL A 226 -13.20 51.81 26.35
C VAL A 226 -11.95 51.95 27.20
N LYS A 227 -11.58 50.88 27.91
CA LYS A 227 -10.38 50.82 28.76
C LYS A 227 -9.17 50.16 28.10
N ASP A 228 -9.37 49.19 27.22
CA ASP A 228 -8.29 48.41 26.58
C ASP A 228 -8.37 48.54 25.05
N ILE A 229 -7.75 49.61 24.53
CA ILE A 229 -7.79 49.91 23.09
C ILE A 229 -6.94 48.90 22.31
N THR A 230 -5.85 48.40 22.90
CA THR A 230 -4.97 47.40 22.29
C THR A 230 -5.70 46.09 22.03
N ASP A 231 -6.56 45.65 22.96
CA ASP A 231 -7.45 44.50 22.78
C ASP A 231 -8.42 44.69 21.60
N ILE A 232 -8.97 45.90 21.43
CA ILE A 232 -9.82 46.20 20.26
C ILE A 232 -9.03 46.11 18.95
N PHE A 233 -7.80 46.65 18.88
CA PHE A 233 -6.94 46.49 17.71
C PHE A 233 -6.70 45.02 17.36
N ALA A 234 -6.41 44.19 18.36
CA ALA A 234 -6.22 42.75 18.17
C ALA A 234 -7.50 42.06 17.67
N LYS A 235 -8.66 42.33 18.29
CA LYS A 235 -9.96 41.77 17.89
C LYS A 235 -10.38 42.19 16.49
N VAL A 236 -10.16 43.44 16.11
CA VAL A 236 -10.43 43.95 14.75
C VAL A 236 -9.54 43.24 13.73
N TYR A 237 -8.24 43.07 14.01
CA TYR A 237 -7.34 42.32 13.15
C TYR A 237 -7.78 40.87 12.98
N ILE A 238 -8.04 40.14 14.07
CA ILE A 238 -8.46 38.74 14.04
C ILE A 238 -9.77 38.57 13.25
N THR A 239 -10.78 39.39 13.55
CA THR A 239 -12.10 39.35 12.89
C THR A 239 -11.99 39.64 11.39
N THR A 240 -11.17 40.62 11.01
CA THR A 240 -10.93 40.97 9.61
C THR A 240 -10.17 39.85 8.90
N ALA A 241 -9.11 39.33 9.50
CA ALA A 241 -8.30 38.25 8.93
C ALA A 241 -9.13 36.99 8.70
N GLN A 242 -9.94 36.57 9.68
CA GLN A 242 -10.84 35.41 9.56
C GLN A 242 -11.94 35.61 8.51
N THR A 243 -12.39 36.85 8.28
CA THR A 243 -13.41 37.14 7.26
C THR A 243 -12.82 37.15 5.85
N VAL A 244 -11.58 37.64 5.70
CA VAL A 244 -10.86 37.61 4.41
C VAL A 244 -10.45 36.18 4.03
N LEU A 245 -9.91 35.44 5.00
CA LEU A 245 -9.51 34.04 4.86
C LEU A 245 -10.04 33.22 6.03
N ALA A 246 -11.11 32.48 5.79
CA ALA A 246 -11.66 31.54 6.76
C ALA A 246 -10.65 30.41 7.01
N LYS A 247 -10.36 30.14 8.28
CA LYS A 247 -9.55 28.99 8.72
C LYS A 247 -10.49 27.91 9.29
N PRO A 248 -10.16 26.62 9.15
CA PRO A 248 -10.92 25.56 9.79
C PRO A 248 -10.80 25.65 11.32
N LEU A 249 -11.93 25.45 12.01
CA LEU A 249 -11.95 25.30 13.46
C LEU A 249 -11.57 23.86 13.83
N ARG A 250 -10.84 23.70 14.93
CA ARG A 250 -10.34 22.41 15.41
C ARG A 250 -10.81 22.17 16.84
N TYR A 251 -11.18 20.93 17.13
CA TYR A 251 -11.71 20.55 18.44
C TYR A 251 -10.99 19.32 18.99
N THR A 252 -10.87 19.25 20.31
CA THR A 252 -10.45 18.02 20.99
C THR A 252 -11.59 17.00 20.93
N THR A 253 -11.25 15.71 21.01
CA THR A 253 -12.25 14.62 21.11
C THR A 253 -13.23 14.85 22.26
N GLN A 254 -12.74 15.34 23.41
CA GLN A 254 -13.57 15.64 24.57
C GLN A 254 -14.53 16.81 24.33
N ALA A 255 -14.07 17.89 23.70
CA ALA A 255 -14.92 19.04 23.39
C ALA A 255 -16.05 18.64 22.43
N MET A 256 -15.78 17.79 21.43
CA MET A 256 -16.84 17.29 20.54
C MET A 256 -17.86 16.40 21.26
N LYS A 257 -17.42 15.53 22.19
CA LYS A 257 -18.32 14.73 23.03
C LYS A 257 -19.23 15.63 23.88
N GLU A 258 -18.69 16.71 24.45
CA GLU A 258 -19.46 17.70 25.23
C GLU A 258 -20.45 18.50 24.37
N LEU A 259 -20.13 18.72 23.10
CA LEU A 259 -21.02 19.31 22.11
C LEU A 259 -22.12 18.34 21.61
N GLY A 260 -22.11 17.08 22.04
CA GLY A 260 -23.14 16.08 21.73
C GLY A 260 -22.87 15.25 20.48
N TYR A 261 -21.66 15.33 19.90
CA TYR A 261 -21.29 14.45 18.78
C TYR A 261 -21.11 13.01 19.24
N SER A 262 -21.58 12.07 18.43
CA SER A 262 -21.29 10.64 18.59
C SER A 262 -19.84 10.32 18.17
N ASN A 263 -19.30 9.18 18.63
CA ASN A 263 -17.98 8.74 18.20
C ASN A 263 -17.91 8.54 16.67
N GLU A 264 -18.97 8.05 16.05
CA GLU A 264 -19.03 7.85 14.59
C GLU A 264 -18.90 9.17 13.82
N GLU A 265 -19.49 10.25 14.34
CA GLU A 265 -19.38 11.59 13.75
C GLU A 265 -18.00 12.23 14.02
N ILE A 266 -17.43 12.02 15.21
CA ILE A 266 -16.11 12.56 15.58
C ILE A 266 -15.01 11.96 14.68
N PHE A 267 -15.02 10.63 14.51
CA PHE A 267 -13.99 9.88 13.80
C PHE A 267 -14.32 9.70 12.31
N ALA A 268 -15.22 10.51 11.76
CA ALA A 268 -15.54 10.47 10.34
C ALA A 268 -14.45 11.14 9.48
N GLY A 269 -13.94 10.42 8.49
CA GLY A 269 -12.89 10.89 7.58
C GLY A 269 -11.48 10.44 8.00
N PRO A 270 -10.43 11.16 7.56
CA PRO A 270 -9.04 10.81 7.88
C PRO A 270 -8.69 11.07 9.34
N TYR A 271 -7.74 10.30 9.85
CA TYR A 271 -7.19 10.55 11.18
C TYR A 271 -6.40 11.86 11.17
N LEU A 272 -6.82 12.82 11.99
CA LEU A 272 -6.17 14.12 12.18
C LEU A 272 -5.37 14.11 13.49
N HIS A 273 -4.11 14.52 13.42
CA HIS A 273 -3.22 14.57 14.57
C HIS A 273 -3.44 15.85 15.39
N HIS A 274 -3.85 16.94 14.75
CA HIS A 274 -3.89 18.26 15.38
C HIS A 274 -5.30 18.77 15.71
N GLY A 275 -6.22 17.85 16.02
CA GLY A 275 -7.61 18.12 16.38
C GLY A 275 -8.60 17.92 15.23
N TRP A 276 -9.86 17.68 15.57
CA TRP A 276 -10.89 17.30 14.61
C TRP A 276 -11.51 18.49 13.90
N ILE A 277 -11.73 18.35 12.58
CA ILE A 277 -12.38 19.35 11.71
C ILE A 277 -13.73 18.78 11.22
N PRO A 278 -14.80 18.87 12.05
CA PRO A 278 -16.10 18.31 11.67
C PRO A 278 -16.68 19.03 10.44
N GLU A 279 -16.56 20.36 10.42
CA GLU A 279 -17.04 21.21 9.33
C GLU A 279 -15.88 21.90 8.62
N LEU A 280 -15.77 21.67 7.31
CA LEU A 280 -14.83 22.40 6.46
C LEU A 280 -15.39 23.78 6.11
N PRO A 281 -14.56 24.84 6.07
CA PRO A 281 -14.96 26.10 5.46
C PRO A 281 -15.47 25.88 4.02
N ALA A 282 -16.39 26.74 3.57
CA ALA A 282 -16.95 26.65 2.22
C ALA A 282 -15.84 26.48 1.16
N ALA A 283 -16.01 25.49 0.28
CA ALA A 283 -15.03 25.18 -0.75
C ALA A 283 -14.94 26.34 -1.75
N LYS A 284 -13.72 26.82 -2.00
CA LYS A 284 -13.42 27.82 -3.03
C LYS A 284 -12.97 27.11 -4.30
N ASP A 285 -13.41 27.61 -5.45
CA ASP A 285 -12.98 27.11 -6.76
C ASP A 285 -11.85 27.98 -7.32
N TYR A 286 -10.60 27.55 -7.10
CA TYR A 286 -9.39 28.23 -7.57
C TYR A 286 -9.12 28.04 -9.07
N THR A 287 -9.98 27.32 -9.80
CA THR A 287 -9.91 27.26 -11.27
C THR A 287 -10.41 28.54 -11.93
N LYS A 288 -11.06 29.43 -11.17
CA LYS A 288 -11.65 30.69 -11.62
C LYS A 288 -11.24 31.83 -10.68
N PRO A 289 -11.47 33.09 -11.10
CA PRO A 289 -11.39 34.21 -10.17
C PRO A 289 -12.28 34.01 -8.94
N THR A 290 -11.80 34.38 -7.76
CA THR A 290 -12.50 34.19 -6.49
C THR A 290 -13.20 35.47 -6.06
N GLU A 291 -14.49 35.40 -5.74
CA GLU A 291 -15.22 36.52 -5.15
C GLU A 291 -14.98 36.61 -3.64
N LEU A 292 -14.53 37.77 -3.17
CA LEU A 292 -14.38 38.13 -1.76
C LEU A 292 -15.50 39.08 -1.36
N LYS A 293 -16.43 38.60 -0.54
CA LYS A 293 -17.58 39.38 -0.05
C LYS A 293 -17.37 39.80 1.40
N LEU A 294 -17.18 41.09 1.65
CA LEU A 294 -16.95 41.64 3.00
C LEU A 294 -18.19 42.33 3.58
N SER A 295 -19.37 42.15 3.00
CA SER A 295 -20.61 42.75 3.49
C SER A 295 -20.94 42.37 4.95
N HIS A 296 -20.61 41.15 5.36
CA HIS A 296 -20.78 40.69 6.74
C HIS A 296 -19.70 41.19 7.71
N LEU A 297 -18.57 41.71 7.21
CA LEU A 297 -17.47 42.18 8.06
C LEU A 297 -17.91 43.34 8.94
N ALA A 298 -18.68 44.29 8.39
CA ALA A 298 -19.15 45.46 9.14
C ALA A 298 -19.94 45.05 10.40
N ASN A 299 -20.89 44.12 10.25
CA ASN A 299 -21.68 43.64 11.38
C ASN A 299 -20.83 42.89 12.43
N ARG A 300 -19.83 42.12 11.99
CA ARG A 300 -18.92 41.41 12.90
C ARG A 300 -18.02 42.37 13.68
N LEU A 301 -17.54 43.44 13.02
CA LEU A 301 -16.72 44.46 13.66
C LEU A 301 -17.55 45.30 14.65
N LEU A 302 -18.79 45.65 14.32
CA LEU A 302 -19.72 46.34 15.24
C LEU A 302 -20.11 45.48 16.46
N ALA A 303 -20.02 44.16 16.37
CA ALA A 303 -20.30 43.27 17.50
C ALA A 303 -19.16 43.23 18.53
N ILE A 304 -17.99 43.80 18.23
CA ILE A 304 -16.86 43.87 19.17
C ILE A 304 -17.20 44.89 20.27
N PRO A 305 -17.24 44.51 21.56
CA PRO A 305 -17.53 45.43 22.64
C PRO A 305 -16.56 46.62 22.65
N GLY A 306 -17.11 47.84 22.61
CA GLY A 306 -16.34 49.09 22.57
C GLY A 306 -16.22 49.71 21.17
N VAL A 307 -16.72 49.06 20.11
CA VAL A 307 -16.80 49.63 18.76
C VAL A 307 -18.17 50.30 18.58
N GLN A 308 -18.18 51.63 18.46
CA GLN A 308 -19.40 52.43 18.31
C GLN A 308 -19.88 52.47 16.85
N SER A 309 -18.96 52.73 15.91
CA SER A 309 -19.31 52.93 14.50
C SER A 309 -18.14 52.58 13.57
N ILE A 310 -18.46 52.27 12.31
CA ILE A 310 -17.48 52.08 11.23
C ILE A 310 -17.72 53.19 10.20
N THR A 311 -16.82 54.17 10.15
CA THR A 311 -16.97 55.35 9.28
C THR A 311 -16.37 55.15 7.88
N ARG A 312 -15.53 54.13 7.70
CA ARG A 312 -14.96 53.77 6.39
C ARG A 312 -14.68 52.28 6.31
N LEU A 313 -15.12 51.67 5.22
CA LEU A 313 -14.72 50.34 4.75
C LEU A 313 -14.53 50.46 3.24
N ALA A 314 -13.27 50.49 2.81
CA ALA A 314 -12.92 50.64 1.39
C ALA A 314 -11.60 49.93 1.10
N LEU A 315 -11.38 49.53 -0.15
CA LEU A 315 -10.08 49.03 -0.58
C LEU A 315 -9.17 50.22 -0.92
N GLY A 316 -7.94 50.20 -0.39
CA GLY A 316 -6.91 51.16 -0.74
C GLY A 316 -6.34 50.94 -2.15
N LYS A 317 -5.12 51.44 -2.38
CA LYS A 317 -4.37 51.12 -3.60
C LYS A 317 -4.18 49.61 -3.69
N HIS A 318 -4.48 49.03 -4.84
CA HIS A 318 -4.41 47.59 -5.10
C HIS A 318 -3.84 47.34 -6.49
N ASP A 319 -3.37 46.12 -6.71
CA ASP A 319 -2.84 45.67 -7.99
C ASP A 319 -3.98 45.33 -8.97
N GLU A 320 -3.65 45.15 -10.25
CA GLU A 320 -4.60 44.74 -11.31
C GLU A 320 -5.25 43.37 -11.05
N ASN A 321 -4.69 42.58 -10.12
CA ASN A 321 -5.21 41.28 -9.71
C ASN A 321 -6.46 41.38 -8.82
N ILE A 322 -6.85 42.58 -8.39
CA ILE A 322 -8.07 42.83 -7.62
C ILE A 322 -8.95 43.78 -8.41
N SER A 323 -10.22 43.43 -8.59
CA SER A 323 -11.20 44.29 -9.25
C SER A 323 -12.48 44.43 -8.40
N PRO A 324 -13.10 45.61 -8.32
CA PRO A 324 -14.36 45.78 -7.61
C PRO A 324 -15.50 45.07 -8.35
N LEU A 325 -16.46 44.52 -7.61
CA LEU A 325 -17.67 43.95 -8.19
C LEU A 325 -18.65 45.08 -8.57
N ALA A 326 -19.19 45.05 -9.79
CA ALA A 326 -19.91 46.20 -10.39
C ALA A 326 -21.14 46.69 -9.58
N ASP A 327 -21.79 45.80 -8.83
CA ASP A 327 -23.03 46.08 -8.10
C ASP A 327 -22.90 45.97 -6.57
N ASP A 328 -21.67 45.84 -6.03
CA ASP A 328 -21.43 45.72 -4.59
C ASP A 328 -20.12 46.42 -4.17
N ASN A 329 -20.26 47.53 -3.44
CA ASN A 329 -19.15 48.35 -2.95
C ASN A 329 -18.27 47.64 -1.91
N TRP A 330 -18.69 46.48 -1.38
CA TRP A 330 -17.99 45.72 -0.35
C TRP A 330 -17.53 44.35 -0.85
N SER A 331 -17.54 44.14 -2.16
CA SER A 331 -17.10 42.89 -2.78
C SER A 331 -16.06 43.13 -3.87
N TRP A 332 -15.09 42.23 -3.93
CA TRP A 332 -13.99 42.28 -4.90
C TRP A 332 -13.78 40.90 -5.53
N THR A 333 -13.35 40.91 -6.77
CA THR A 333 -12.91 39.72 -7.50
C THR A 333 -11.38 39.66 -7.45
N ILE A 334 -10.87 38.55 -6.95
CA ILE A 334 -9.45 38.20 -6.94
C ILE A 334 -9.16 37.36 -8.19
N ALA A 335 -8.15 37.77 -8.96
CA ALA A 335 -7.76 37.07 -10.19
C ALA A 335 -7.39 35.60 -9.95
N GLN A 336 -7.57 34.77 -10.97
CA GLN A 336 -7.23 33.35 -10.92
C GLN A 336 -5.75 33.15 -10.55
N GLY A 337 -5.47 32.20 -9.65
CA GLY A 337 -4.12 31.90 -9.18
C GLY A 337 -3.61 32.81 -8.05
N TYR A 338 -4.40 33.81 -7.65
CA TYR A 338 -4.10 34.71 -6.55
C TYR A 338 -5.03 34.51 -5.35
N TYR A 339 -4.58 34.92 -4.17
CA TYR A 339 -5.38 34.98 -2.94
C TYR A 339 -5.16 36.31 -2.20
N PRO A 340 -6.17 36.83 -1.48
CA PRO A 340 -6.06 38.11 -0.81
C PRO A 340 -5.20 38.01 0.45
N ARG A 341 -4.11 38.77 0.50
CA ARG A 341 -3.23 38.89 1.66
C ARG A 341 -3.54 40.19 2.41
N LEU A 342 -4.25 40.09 3.52
CA LEU A 342 -4.64 41.25 4.32
C LEU A 342 -3.41 42.01 4.84
N TRP A 343 -3.32 43.31 4.55
CA TRP A 343 -2.32 44.23 5.13
C TRP A 343 -0.84 43.84 4.92
N GLY A 344 -0.51 43.16 3.81
CA GLY A 344 0.89 42.94 3.40
C GLY A 344 1.64 41.87 4.20
N ASN A 345 2.96 41.84 4.03
CA ASN A 345 3.87 40.89 4.69
C ASN A 345 3.86 41.01 6.23
N ASP A 346 3.94 42.24 6.75
CA ASP A 346 3.93 42.53 8.20
C ASP A 346 2.65 43.30 8.58
N PRO A 347 1.52 42.61 8.75
CA PRO A 347 0.23 43.27 8.97
C PRO A 347 0.21 44.04 10.28
N LEU A 348 0.79 43.49 11.36
CA LEU A 348 0.84 44.16 12.66
C LEU A 348 1.77 45.38 12.64
N GLY A 349 2.89 45.30 11.90
CA GLY A 349 3.75 46.45 11.64
C GLY A 349 3.03 47.55 10.85
N LEU A 350 2.25 47.17 9.83
CA LEU A 350 1.52 48.13 9.01
C LEU A 350 0.42 48.85 9.80
N ILE A 351 -0.41 48.12 10.56
CA ILE A 351 -1.52 48.73 11.31
C ILE A 351 -1.10 49.55 12.53
N SER A 352 0.14 49.36 13.01
CA SER A 352 0.74 50.19 14.07
C SER A 352 1.53 51.38 13.52
N SER A 353 1.69 51.48 12.20
CA SER A 353 2.47 52.55 11.56
C SER A 353 1.67 53.84 11.37
N PRO A 354 2.33 55.00 11.16
CA PRO A 354 1.66 56.26 10.81
C PRO A 354 0.87 56.20 9.49
N ALA A 355 1.21 55.28 8.60
CA ALA A 355 0.52 55.02 7.34
C ALA A 355 -0.53 53.90 7.45
N SER A 356 -0.98 53.59 8.67
CA SER A 356 -1.91 52.50 8.95
C SER A 356 -3.19 52.62 8.11
N PRO A 357 -3.62 51.52 7.45
CA PRO A 357 -4.92 51.45 6.81
C PRO A 357 -6.05 51.26 7.85
N LEU A 358 -5.73 50.94 9.10
CA LEU A 358 -6.67 50.85 10.22
C LEU A 358 -6.54 52.08 11.12
N ILE A 359 -7.54 52.97 11.07
CA ILE A 359 -7.62 54.17 11.89
C ILE A 359 -8.68 53.96 12.97
N ILE A 360 -8.28 53.97 14.23
CA ILE A 360 -9.18 53.91 15.38
C ILE A 360 -9.20 55.26 16.09
N THR A 361 -10.38 55.84 16.25
CA THR A 361 -10.60 57.14 16.90
C THR A 361 -11.38 56.99 18.20
N ALA A 362 -10.85 57.57 19.28
CA ALA A 362 -11.53 57.68 20.57
C ALA A 362 -12.19 59.07 20.74
N LYS A 363 -12.84 59.28 21.90
CA LYS A 363 -13.57 60.51 22.26
C LYS A 363 -12.82 61.79 21.88
N GLY A 364 -13.51 62.70 21.19
CA GLY A 364 -12.96 63.98 20.71
C GLY A 364 -12.22 63.91 19.38
N GLY A 365 -12.32 62.79 18.64
CA GLY A 365 -11.67 62.62 17.33
C GLY A 365 -10.17 62.33 17.42
N VAL A 366 -9.70 61.91 18.60
CA VAL A 366 -8.29 61.60 18.85
C VAL A 366 -7.95 60.26 18.20
N LYS A 367 -7.00 60.28 17.25
CA LYS A 367 -6.46 59.05 16.66
C LYS A 367 -5.60 58.33 17.69
N VAL A 368 -5.90 57.05 17.91
CA VAL A 368 -5.16 56.21 18.83
C VAL A 368 -4.05 55.46 18.08
N ALA A 369 -2.87 55.41 18.66
CA ALA A 369 -1.75 54.62 18.19
C ALA A 369 -1.38 53.57 19.24
N VAL A 370 -1.04 52.37 18.78
CA VAL A 370 -0.62 51.23 19.61
C VAL A 370 0.63 50.60 18.99
N SER A 371 1.51 50.04 19.81
CA SER A 371 2.72 49.39 19.28
C SER A 371 2.41 47.99 18.74
N LYS A 372 3.20 47.53 17.77
CA LYS A 372 3.13 46.14 17.25
C LYS A 372 3.20 45.09 18.37
N GLN A 373 4.08 45.30 19.35
CA GLN A 373 4.29 44.37 20.47
C GLN A 373 3.07 44.30 21.38
N ASP A 374 2.42 45.43 21.65
CA ASP A 374 1.22 45.46 22.48
C ASP A 374 0.08 44.70 21.80
N ILE A 375 -0.16 44.94 20.50
CA ILE A 375 -1.19 44.20 19.74
C ILE A 375 -0.87 42.70 19.75
N ALA A 376 0.38 42.32 19.45
CA ALA A 376 0.80 40.92 19.43
C ALA A 376 0.57 40.24 20.78
N SER A 377 0.83 40.93 21.90
CA SER A 377 0.59 40.41 23.26
C SER A 377 -0.88 40.14 23.58
N LYS A 378 -1.81 40.78 22.85
CA LYS A 378 -3.26 40.59 23.01
C LYS A 378 -3.84 39.55 22.06
N ILE A 379 -3.08 39.12 21.04
CA ILE A 379 -3.47 38.00 20.17
C ILE A 379 -3.12 36.71 20.91
N ILE A 380 -4.13 36.05 21.47
CA ILE A 380 -3.97 34.77 22.13
C ILE A 380 -3.76 33.71 21.05
N ALA A 381 -2.58 33.10 21.00
CA ALA A 381 -2.36 31.89 20.23
C ALA A 381 -3.06 30.72 20.93
N GLU A 382 -3.97 30.06 20.23
CA GLU A 382 -4.56 28.81 20.73
C GLU A 382 -3.46 27.75 20.79
N PRO A 383 -3.37 26.97 21.89
CA PRO A 383 -2.39 25.90 21.97
C PRO A 383 -2.68 24.85 20.90
N LEU A 384 -1.62 24.30 20.31
CA LEU A 384 -1.74 23.18 19.38
C LEU A 384 -2.43 22.01 20.11
N ILE A 385 -3.50 21.50 19.50
CA ILE A 385 -4.23 20.35 20.02
C ILE A 385 -3.49 19.10 19.56
N GLU A 386 -3.04 18.24 20.48
CA GLU A 386 -2.53 16.92 20.11
C GLU A 386 -3.60 15.86 20.34
N THR A 387 -3.98 15.15 19.28
CA THR A 387 -5.01 14.11 19.34
C THR A 387 -4.41 12.84 19.93
N GLN A 388 -4.82 12.52 21.15
CA GLN A 388 -4.35 11.32 21.86
C GLN A 388 -5.21 10.10 21.49
N PRO A 389 -4.60 8.90 21.37
CA PRO A 389 -5.32 7.65 21.22
C PRO A 389 -6.32 7.40 22.36
N GLU A 390 -7.55 7.01 22.03
CA GLU A 390 -8.52 6.54 23.02
C GLU A 390 -8.25 5.07 23.35
N LEU A 391 -7.92 4.79 24.61
CA LEU A 391 -7.50 3.46 25.07
C LEU A 391 -8.40 2.94 26.19
N LEU A 392 -8.66 1.63 26.14
CA LEU A 392 -9.16 0.90 27.29
C LEU A 392 -7.99 0.44 28.16
N ASN A 393 -7.65 1.25 29.17
CA ASN A 393 -6.52 0.99 30.07
C ASN A 393 -6.54 -0.41 30.71
N TRP A 394 -5.36 -0.93 31.04
CA TRP A 394 -5.19 -2.17 31.80
C TRP A 394 -6.01 -2.19 33.10
N GLY A 395 -6.58 -3.34 33.44
CA GLY A 395 -7.22 -3.60 34.72
C GLY A 395 -6.23 -4.02 35.80
N LYS A 396 -6.73 -4.70 36.83
CA LYS A 396 -5.89 -5.33 37.84
C LYS A 396 -5.63 -6.79 37.46
N HIS A 397 -4.38 -7.14 37.20
CA HIS A 397 -3.99 -8.54 36.97
C HIS A 397 -4.42 -9.45 38.14
N ARG A 398 -5.06 -10.57 37.80
CA ARG A 398 -5.55 -11.59 38.74
C ARG A 398 -4.77 -12.89 38.55
N LYS A 399 -4.32 -13.50 39.64
CA LYS A 399 -3.57 -14.77 39.63
C LYS A 399 -4.49 -15.98 39.42
N VAL A 400 -5.21 -16.01 38.31
CA VAL A 400 -6.19 -17.07 38.01
C VAL A 400 -5.55 -18.43 37.71
N LEU A 401 -4.25 -18.46 37.39
CA LEU A 401 -3.48 -19.68 37.15
C LEU A 401 -3.14 -20.43 38.44
N ASP A 402 -2.99 -19.74 39.57
CA ASP A 402 -2.55 -20.32 40.85
C ASP A 402 -3.54 -21.39 41.33
N TYR A 403 -3.15 -22.66 41.24
CA TYR A 403 -3.98 -23.79 41.66
C TYR A 403 -3.61 -24.29 43.06
N TYR A 404 -4.63 -24.59 43.86
CA TYR A 404 -4.49 -25.15 45.21
C TYR A 404 -5.15 -26.52 45.25
N PRO A 405 -4.38 -27.61 45.43
CA PRO A 405 -4.91 -28.97 45.33
C PRO A 405 -6.07 -29.27 46.27
N VAL A 406 -7.06 -29.97 45.76
CA VAL A 406 -8.25 -30.43 46.51
C VAL A 406 -7.85 -31.45 47.58
N SER A 407 -6.82 -32.25 47.32
CA SER A 407 -6.18 -33.16 48.27
C SER A 407 -5.75 -32.46 49.58
N ASN A 408 -5.41 -31.18 49.56
CA ASN A 408 -5.09 -30.42 50.77
C ASN A 408 -6.32 -30.05 51.62
N LYS A 409 -7.53 -30.12 51.04
CA LYS A 409 -8.80 -29.81 51.72
C LYS A 409 -9.41 -31.02 52.43
N LEU A 410 -8.93 -32.22 52.12
CA LEU A 410 -9.41 -33.45 52.75
C LEU A 410 -8.88 -33.58 54.19
N PRO A 411 -9.63 -34.22 55.09
CA PRO A 411 -9.19 -34.51 56.45
C PRO A 411 -7.80 -35.17 56.52
N ALA A 412 -7.02 -34.82 57.54
CA ALA A 412 -5.65 -35.33 57.71
C ALA A 412 -5.57 -36.86 57.84
N CYS A 413 -6.65 -37.53 58.26
CA CYS A 413 -6.71 -38.99 58.37
C CYS A 413 -6.61 -39.71 57.02
N TYR A 414 -6.86 -39.04 55.89
CA TYR A 414 -6.60 -39.59 54.55
C TYR A 414 -5.10 -39.66 54.22
N GLY A 415 -4.26 -38.94 54.96
CA GLY A 415 -2.79 -38.99 54.81
C GLY A 415 -2.25 -38.39 53.51
N LEU A 416 -3.01 -37.53 52.84
CA LEU A 416 -2.64 -36.92 51.54
C LEU A 416 -1.71 -35.70 51.68
N GLN A 417 -1.55 -35.19 52.90
CA GLN A 417 -0.69 -34.04 53.22
C GLN A 417 0.67 -34.45 53.78
N THR A 418 0.86 -35.74 54.06
CA THR A 418 2.08 -36.33 54.61
C THR A 418 2.74 -37.24 53.57
N TYR A 419 4.01 -37.58 53.75
CA TYR A 419 4.70 -38.49 52.83
C TYR A 419 3.92 -39.82 52.69
N ALA A 420 3.76 -40.30 51.46
CA ALA A 420 3.01 -41.52 51.18
C ALA A 420 3.89 -42.75 51.53
N GLU A 421 3.63 -43.34 52.69
CA GLU A 421 4.38 -44.50 53.20
C GLU A 421 3.71 -45.82 52.84
N THR A 422 2.42 -45.79 52.47
CA THR A 422 1.61 -46.99 52.20
C THR A 422 1.10 -47.04 50.76
N GLN A 423 0.93 -48.27 50.23
CA GLN A 423 0.35 -48.48 48.89
C GLN A 423 -1.08 -47.91 48.77
N GLN A 424 -1.84 -47.91 49.87
CA GLN A 424 -3.20 -47.37 49.91
C GLN A 424 -3.21 -45.84 49.73
N GLN A 425 -2.28 -45.13 50.35
CA GLN A 425 -2.11 -43.68 50.15
C GLN A 425 -1.70 -43.36 48.71
N ILE A 426 -0.80 -44.15 48.12
CA ILE A 426 -0.40 -44.00 46.71
C ILE A 426 -1.61 -44.18 45.78
N HIS A 427 -2.41 -45.23 45.98
CA HIS A 427 -3.62 -45.46 45.18
C HIS A 427 -4.64 -44.32 45.33
N LEU A 428 -4.82 -43.77 46.53
CA LEU A 428 -5.73 -42.64 46.74
C LEU A 428 -5.23 -41.36 46.05
N HIS A 429 -3.93 -41.08 46.11
CA HIS A 429 -3.30 -39.99 45.34
C HIS A 429 -3.53 -40.18 43.83
N GLN A 430 -3.35 -41.39 43.32
CA GLN A 430 -3.58 -41.72 41.90
C GLN A 430 -5.06 -41.61 41.51
N PHE A 431 -5.97 -41.98 42.40
CA PHE A 431 -7.42 -41.84 42.18
C PHE A 431 -7.84 -40.37 42.08
N ILE A 432 -7.27 -39.49 42.90
CA ILE A 432 -7.61 -38.06 42.93
C ILE A 432 -6.99 -37.29 41.75
N LEU A 433 -5.86 -37.76 41.20
CA LEU A 433 -5.09 -37.07 40.17
C LEU A 433 -5.91 -36.60 38.94
N PRO A 434 -6.81 -37.39 38.32
CA PRO A 434 -7.60 -36.92 37.17
C PRO A 434 -8.51 -35.73 37.52
N PHE A 435 -9.09 -35.71 38.73
CA PHE A 435 -9.96 -34.62 39.18
C PHE A 435 -9.15 -33.34 39.45
N GLU A 436 -7.97 -33.49 40.07
CA GLU A 436 -7.01 -32.38 40.24
C GLU A 436 -6.58 -31.81 38.89
N GLN A 437 -6.32 -32.68 37.91
CA GLN A 437 -5.89 -32.29 36.58
C GLN A 437 -6.98 -31.50 35.83
N ILE A 438 -8.25 -31.89 35.93
CA ILE A 438 -9.37 -31.16 35.32
C ILE A 438 -9.49 -29.75 35.90
N LEU A 439 -9.45 -29.61 37.23
CA LEU A 439 -9.56 -28.31 37.90
C LEU A 439 -8.36 -27.41 37.62
N ALA A 440 -7.16 -27.99 37.60
CA ALA A 440 -5.94 -27.27 37.26
C ALA A 440 -5.96 -26.82 35.79
N ASN A 441 -6.40 -27.67 34.86
CA ASN A 441 -6.57 -27.28 33.46
C ASN A 441 -7.57 -26.14 33.29
N GLY A 442 -8.68 -26.13 34.03
CA GLY A 442 -9.63 -25.01 34.02
C GLY A 442 -9.00 -23.68 34.46
N CYS A 443 -8.15 -23.71 35.49
CA CYS A 443 -7.37 -22.52 35.90
C CYS A 443 -6.39 -22.07 34.80
N ALA A 444 -5.74 -23.02 34.12
CA ALA A 444 -4.84 -22.72 33.01
C ALA A 444 -5.59 -22.18 31.78
N GLU A 445 -6.80 -22.69 31.50
CA GLU A 445 -7.64 -22.26 30.40
C GLU A 445 -8.12 -20.81 30.62
N LEU A 446 -8.51 -20.48 31.85
CA LEU A 446 -8.83 -19.10 32.21
C LEU A 446 -7.61 -18.18 32.10
N ALA A 447 -6.42 -18.66 32.44
CA ALA A 447 -5.19 -17.88 32.36
C ALA A 447 -4.75 -17.55 30.92
N ILE A 448 -5.08 -18.40 29.93
CA ILE A 448 -4.78 -18.12 28.51
C ILE A 448 -5.83 -17.23 27.84
N LEU A 449 -6.93 -16.89 28.51
CA LEU A 449 -8.03 -16.09 27.94
C LEU A 449 -7.56 -14.79 27.25
N PRO A 450 -6.64 -13.98 27.82
CA PRO A 450 -6.11 -12.80 27.13
C PRO A 450 -5.49 -13.15 25.77
N LYS A 451 -4.73 -14.25 25.68
CA LYS A 451 -4.07 -14.70 24.44
C LYS A 451 -5.06 -15.37 23.47
N LEU A 452 -6.11 -16.00 24.00
CA LEU A 452 -7.16 -16.67 23.21
C LEU A 452 -8.08 -15.66 22.51
N LEU A 453 -8.32 -14.49 23.11
CA LEU A 453 -9.16 -13.43 22.55
C LEU A 453 -8.33 -12.27 21.96
N ALA A 454 -7.00 -12.34 22.01
CA ALA A 454 -6.16 -11.28 21.47
C ALA A 454 -6.28 -11.17 19.94
N PHE A 455 -6.32 -9.93 19.45
CA PHE A 455 -6.22 -9.65 18.01
C PHE A 455 -4.79 -9.81 17.49
N LYS A 456 -3.78 -9.61 18.34
CA LYS A 456 -2.35 -9.76 18.03
C LYS A 456 -1.69 -10.76 18.96
N GLN A 457 -0.49 -11.24 18.59
CA GLN A 457 0.37 -12.06 19.46
C GLN A 457 -0.33 -13.29 20.08
N ARG A 458 -1.18 -13.95 19.28
CA ARG A 458 -1.90 -15.17 19.69
C ARG A 458 -0.92 -16.31 19.95
N GLY A 459 -1.17 -17.08 21.00
CA GLY A 459 -0.38 -18.27 21.35
C GLY A 459 -0.60 -19.43 20.38
N ASN A 460 0.17 -20.51 20.55
CA ASN A 460 0.00 -21.74 19.76
C ASN A 460 -0.86 -22.81 20.46
N THR A 461 -1.70 -22.40 21.40
CA THR A 461 -2.58 -23.28 22.17
C THR A 461 -4.00 -22.73 22.24
N VAL A 462 -4.98 -23.62 22.21
CA VAL A 462 -6.41 -23.27 22.38
C VAL A 462 -6.99 -23.73 23.71
N TYR A 463 -6.29 -24.64 24.41
CA TYR A 463 -6.66 -25.15 25.73
C TYR A 463 -5.52 -24.91 26.72
N GLY A 464 -5.87 -24.70 27.98
CA GLY A 464 -4.90 -24.59 29.06
C GLY A 464 -4.51 -25.96 29.61
N ALA A 465 -3.22 -26.18 29.78
CA ALA A 465 -2.69 -27.36 30.46
C ALA A 465 -1.67 -26.94 31.51
N GLN A 466 -1.83 -27.44 32.74
CA GLN A 466 -0.82 -27.27 33.79
C GLN A 466 -0.76 -28.49 34.69
N TRP A 467 0.40 -28.75 35.28
CA TRP A 467 0.51 -29.79 36.30
C TRP A 467 -0.09 -29.28 37.63
N PRO A 468 -1.00 -30.02 38.30
CA PRO A 468 -1.71 -29.53 39.48
C PRO A 468 -0.82 -29.31 40.72
N PHE A 469 0.36 -29.92 40.78
CA PHE A 469 1.20 -29.88 41.99
C PHE A 469 2.45 -29.02 41.80
N LYS A 470 2.76 -28.15 42.77
CA LYS A 470 4.02 -27.40 42.78
C LYS A 470 5.21 -28.32 43.09
N ALA A 471 6.40 -27.93 42.66
CA ALA A 471 7.63 -28.65 42.98
C ALA A 471 7.80 -28.81 44.51
N ASN A 472 8.38 -29.95 44.93
CA ASN A 472 8.63 -30.29 46.34
C ASN A 472 7.37 -30.44 47.21
N THR A 473 6.19 -30.65 46.61
CA THR A 473 4.96 -31.01 47.35
C THR A 473 4.77 -32.52 47.38
N VAL A 474 4.04 -33.03 48.39
CA VAL A 474 3.73 -34.48 48.53
C VAL A 474 3.08 -35.01 47.26
N GLY A 475 2.06 -34.31 46.73
CA GLY A 475 1.38 -34.70 45.50
C GLY A 475 2.30 -34.76 44.27
N GLN A 476 3.34 -33.92 44.20
CA GLN A 476 4.35 -34.02 43.14
C GLN A 476 5.30 -35.20 43.34
N GLN A 477 5.75 -35.46 44.57
CA GLN A 477 6.66 -36.55 44.90
C GLN A 477 6.04 -37.92 44.59
N VAL A 478 4.76 -38.13 44.95
CA VAL A 478 4.05 -39.40 44.70
C VAL A 478 3.91 -39.71 43.20
N HIS A 479 3.83 -38.68 42.36
CA HIS A 479 3.64 -38.82 40.92
C HIS A 479 4.91 -38.51 40.11
N GLN A 480 6.08 -38.43 40.75
CA GLN A 480 7.32 -37.97 40.11
C GLN A 480 7.72 -38.81 38.88
N GLU A 481 7.43 -40.11 38.90
CA GLU A 481 7.76 -41.02 37.80
C GLU A 481 6.90 -40.78 36.54
N ILE A 482 5.60 -40.49 36.73
CA ILE A 482 4.64 -40.34 35.62
C ILE A 482 4.53 -38.89 35.12
N MET A 483 4.83 -37.91 35.98
CA MET A 483 4.65 -36.49 35.71
C MET A 483 5.31 -36.04 34.39
N PRO A 484 6.61 -36.35 34.09
CA PRO A 484 7.25 -35.85 32.88
C PRO A 484 6.58 -36.33 31.60
N GLY A 485 6.09 -37.58 31.57
CA GLY A 485 5.38 -38.15 30.44
C GLY A 485 4.01 -37.53 30.24
N LEU A 486 3.22 -37.43 31.31
CA LEU A 486 1.86 -36.88 31.27
C LEU A 486 1.86 -35.39 30.89
N ILE A 487 2.71 -34.57 31.50
CA ILE A 487 2.71 -33.13 31.19
C ILE A 487 3.21 -32.87 29.78
N LYS A 488 4.15 -33.68 29.28
CA LYS A 488 4.59 -33.61 27.88
C LYS A 488 3.44 -33.93 26.94
N GLN A 489 2.65 -34.96 27.24
CA GLN A 489 1.48 -35.32 26.44
C GLN A 489 0.41 -34.22 26.48
N LEU A 490 0.03 -33.71 27.66
CA LEU A 490 -0.96 -32.63 27.78
C LEU A 490 -0.53 -31.35 27.07
N ASN A 491 0.74 -30.98 27.17
CA ASN A 491 1.28 -29.83 26.46
C ASN A 491 1.31 -30.04 24.95
N ASN A 492 1.51 -31.28 24.48
CA ASN A 492 1.39 -31.63 23.07
C ASN A 492 -0.07 -31.53 22.62
N ASP A 493 -0.98 -32.16 23.33
CA ASP A 493 -2.41 -32.21 23.01
C ASP A 493 -3.08 -30.83 23.01
N SER A 494 -2.49 -29.82 23.65
CA SER A 494 -2.96 -28.42 23.58
C SER A 494 -2.41 -27.62 22.40
N GLN A 495 -1.37 -28.10 21.71
CA GLN A 495 -0.76 -27.40 20.58
C GLN A 495 -1.68 -27.40 19.35
N ILE A 496 -1.64 -26.28 18.63
CA ILE A 496 -2.20 -26.14 17.30
C ILE A 496 -1.17 -26.67 16.29
N ASN A 497 -1.51 -27.77 15.62
CA ASN A 497 -0.74 -28.32 14.51
C ASN A 497 -1.70 -28.92 13.47
N SER A 498 -1.19 -29.27 12.29
CA SER A 498 -1.99 -29.80 11.17
C SER A 498 -2.01 -31.32 11.06
N ASP A 499 -1.44 -32.02 12.03
CA ASP A 499 -1.42 -33.49 12.07
C ASP A 499 -2.78 -34.08 12.46
N ASP A 500 -3.00 -35.36 12.14
CA ASP A 500 -4.26 -36.07 12.42
C ASP A 500 -4.60 -36.13 13.92
N GLY A 501 -5.89 -36.26 14.23
CA GLY A 501 -6.39 -36.44 15.61
C GLY A 501 -6.64 -35.12 16.35
N ILE A 502 -6.12 -35.01 17.58
CA ILE A 502 -6.41 -33.88 18.48
C ILE A 502 -5.87 -32.55 17.92
N HIS A 503 -4.73 -32.57 17.23
CA HIS A 503 -4.14 -31.36 16.65
C HIS A 503 -5.02 -30.74 15.56
N ALA A 504 -5.61 -31.55 14.67
CA ALA A 504 -6.57 -31.08 13.68
C ALA A 504 -7.83 -30.44 14.31
N GLN A 505 -8.29 -30.95 15.46
CA GLN A 505 -9.40 -30.34 16.21
C GLN A 505 -8.99 -28.98 16.79
N ASN A 506 -7.80 -28.87 17.37
CA ASN A 506 -7.26 -27.61 17.89
C ASN A 506 -7.10 -26.56 16.78
N TYR A 507 -6.58 -26.97 15.63
CA TYR A 507 -6.47 -26.14 14.44
C TYR A 507 -7.83 -25.60 13.99
N THR A 508 -8.84 -26.48 13.91
CA THR A 508 -10.21 -26.09 13.56
C THR A 508 -10.81 -25.13 14.59
N LYS A 509 -10.52 -25.35 15.88
CA LYS A 509 -10.97 -24.48 16.97
C LYS A 509 -10.36 -23.09 16.86
N GLU A 510 -9.06 -22.98 16.62
CA GLU A 510 -8.39 -21.69 16.41
C GLU A 510 -8.98 -20.95 15.19
N LEU A 511 -9.18 -21.64 14.06
CA LEU A 511 -9.83 -21.03 12.89
C LEU A 511 -11.25 -20.53 13.18
N SER A 512 -11.98 -21.22 14.07
CA SER A 512 -13.32 -20.80 14.49
C SER A 512 -13.27 -19.53 15.34
N ILE A 513 -12.30 -19.43 16.24
CA ILE A 513 -12.06 -18.22 17.05
C ILE A 513 -11.65 -17.06 16.14
N LEU A 514 -10.73 -17.29 15.20
CA LEU A 514 -10.32 -16.26 14.23
C LEU A 514 -11.51 -15.76 13.42
N ASN A 515 -12.39 -16.64 12.96
CA ASN A 515 -13.59 -16.22 12.24
C ASN A 515 -14.49 -15.34 13.12
N TYR A 516 -14.76 -15.75 14.35
CA TYR A 516 -15.55 -14.97 15.31
C TYR A 516 -14.94 -13.58 15.57
N LEU A 517 -13.63 -13.48 15.73
CA LEU A 517 -12.96 -12.19 15.95
C LEU A 517 -12.95 -11.31 14.69
N LEU A 518 -12.88 -11.90 13.50
CA LEU A 518 -12.99 -11.17 12.23
C LEU A 518 -14.39 -10.60 11.98
N GLU A 519 -15.43 -11.26 12.49
CA GLU A 519 -16.83 -10.82 12.38
C GLU A 519 -17.08 -9.48 13.08
N TYR A 520 -16.28 -9.12 14.10
CA TYR A 520 -16.34 -7.80 14.73
C TYR A 520 -16.07 -6.66 13.74
N PHE A 521 -15.31 -6.95 12.68
CA PHE A 521 -14.95 -6.00 11.64
C PHE A 521 -15.79 -6.17 10.37
N GLY A 522 -16.87 -6.96 10.43
CA GLY A 522 -17.72 -7.27 9.26
C GLY A 522 -17.01 -8.13 8.22
N THR A 523 -15.96 -8.86 8.60
CA THR A 523 -15.19 -9.73 7.72
C THR A 523 -15.26 -11.18 8.18
N HIS A 524 -14.80 -12.10 7.35
CA HIS A 524 -14.74 -13.52 7.67
C HIS A 524 -13.44 -14.13 7.15
N ARG A 525 -13.01 -15.23 7.76
CA ARG A 525 -11.86 -15.99 7.26
C ARG A 525 -12.14 -16.55 5.87
N ALA A 526 -11.10 -16.89 5.11
CA ALA A 526 -11.30 -17.65 3.88
C ALA A 526 -12.00 -18.99 4.15
N ALA A 527 -13.07 -19.27 3.41
CA ALA A 527 -13.82 -20.51 3.54
C ALA A 527 -13.05 -21.71 2.96
N ARG A 528 -12.32 -21.49 1.87
CA ARG A 528 -11.54 -22.51 1.15
C ARG A 528 -10.15 -21.94 0.88
N PRO A 529 -9.09 -22.42 1.56
CA PRO A 529 -7.73 -21.98 1.27
C PRO A 529 -7.28 -22.51 -0.09
N LEU A 530 -6.63 -21.66 -0.88
CA LEU A 530 -5.98 -22.10 -2.12
C LEU A 530 -4.64 -22.81 -1.83
N THR A 531 -3.98 -22.49 -0.71
CA THR A 531 -2.77 -23.23 -0.27
C THR A 531 -3.13 -24.58 0.33
N LEU A 532 -2.24 -25.57 0.14
CA LEU A 532 -2.28 -26.86 0.83
C LEU A 532 -1.51 -26.83 2.16
N ASP A 533 -0.74 -25.77 2.42
CA ASP A 533 -0.02 -25.58 3.68
C ASP A 533 -0.93 -24.93 4.73
N SER A 534 -1.39 -25.75 5.66
CA SER A 534 -2.25 -25.36 6.78
C SER A 534 -1.60 -24.37 7.75
N LEU A 535 -0.29 -24.44 7.97
CA LEU A 535 0.42 -23.52 8.86
C LEU A 535 0.59 -22.15 8.20
N ASP A 536 0.91 -22.12 6.91
CA ASP A 536 0.90 -20.88 6.12
C ASP A 536 -0.51 -20.26 6.10
N PHE A 537 -1.55 -21.07 5.91
CA PHE A 537 -2.94 -20.58 5.95
C PHE A 537 -3.29 -19.96 7.32
N LEU A 538 -2.96 -20.65 8.41
CA LEU A 538 -3.21 -20.14 9.76
C LEU A 538 -2.46 -18.84 10.03
N SER A 539 -1.18 -18.77 9.65
CA SER A 539 -0.36 -17.56 9.73
C SER A 539 -1.00 -16.39 8.96
N THR A 540 -1.50 -16.67 7.75
CA THR A 540 -2.22 -15.70 6.91
C THR A 540 -3.46 -15.15 7.63
N GLN A 541 -4.31 -16.02 8.19
CA GLN A 541 -5.54 -15.59 8.86
C GLN A 541 -5.28 -14.86 10.18
N ARG A 542 -4.23 -15.24 10.93
CA ARG A 542 -3.77 -14.50 12.12
C ARG A 542 -3.24 -13.11 11.74
N GLY A 543 -2.44 -13.02 10.68
CA GLY A 543 -1.96 -11.75 10.13
C GLY A 543 -3.11 -10.86 9.66
N TYR A 544 -4.13 -11.44 9.03
CA TYR A 544 -5.33 -10.73 8.59
C TYR A 544 -6.08 -10.10 9.75
N LEU A 545 -6.32 -10.84 10.83
CA LEU A 545 -6.94 -10.32 12.05
C LEU A 545 -6.08 -9.22 12.69
N ALA A 546 -4.78 -9.50 12.87
CA ALA A 546 -3.85 -8.61 13.56
C ALA A 546 -3.66 -7.25 12.87
N GLN A 547 -3.83 -7.19 11.55
CA GLN A 547 -3.62 -5.98 10.75
C GLN A 547 -4.92 -5.31 10.29
N GLN A 548 -6.09 -5.74 10.76
CA GLN A 548 -7.37 -5.14 10.35
C GLN A 548 -7.39 -3.61 10.36
N PRO A 549 -6.88 -2.91 11.40
CA PRO A 549 -6.91 -1.45 11.43
C PRO A 549 -6.10 -0.78 10.31
N GLU A 550 -4.99 -1.39 9.88
CA GLU A 550 -4.20 -0.90 8.74
C GLU A 550 -4.92 -1.22 7.42
N LEU A 551 -5.47 -2.43 7.30
CA LEU A 551 -6.09 -2.92 6.07
C LEU A 551 -7.36 -2.16 5.69
N THR A 552 -8.16 -1.77 6.68
CA THR A 552 -9.38 -0.98 6.48
C THR A 552 -9.07 0.48 6.20
N TYR A 553 -8.11 1.07 6.92
CA TYR A 553 -7.71 2.47 6.75
C TYR A 553 -7.06 2.71 5.38
N GLN A 554 -6.16 1.83 4.95
CA GLN A 554 -5.39 1.98 3.70
C GLN A 554 -6.02 1.27 2.50
N ARG A 555 -7.34 1.05 2.50
CA ARG A 555 -8.05 0.18 1.53
C ARG A 555 -7.67 0.41 0.06
N ASN A 556 -7.58 1.67 -0.36
CA ASN A 556 -7.29 2.07 -1.74
C ASN A 556 -5.87 2.60 -1.94
N ASN A 557 -5.09 2.70 -0.86
CA ASN A 557 -3.75 3.28 -0.88
C ASN A 557 -2.73 2.27 -1.41
N ILE A 558 -1.77 2.76 -2.19
CA ILE A 558 -0.70 1.96 -2.78
C ILE A 558 0.64 2.68 -2.71
N ARG A 559 1.60 2.00 -2.09
CA ARG A 559 3.01 2.39 -2.00
C ARG A 559 3.91 1.43 -2.78
N ILE A 560 4.99 1.96 -3.33
CA ILE A 560 6.02 1.20 -4.06
C ILE A 560 6.90 0.35 -3.12
N ASP A 561 7.11 0.80 -1.88
CA ASP A 561 8.04 0.19 -0.94
C ASP A 561 7.37 -0.72 0.10
N LYS A 562 6.07 -0.98 -0.02
CA LYS A 562 5.30 -1.83 0.88
C LYS A 562 4.32 -2.71 0.12
N VAL A 563 3.99 -3.88 0.68
CA VAL A 563 2.87 -4.70 0.21
C VAL A 563 1.58 -3.95 0.54
N SER A 564 0.75 -3.70 -0.48
CA SER A 564 -0.46 -2.87 -0.31
C SER A 564 -1.52 -3.57 0.55
N ALA A 565 -2.34 -2.79 1.25
CA ALA A 565 -3.46 -3.30 2.02
C ALA A 565 -4.44 -4.12 1.14
N LEU A 566 -4.69 -3.67 -0.10
CA LEU A 566 -5.48 -4.43 -1.07
C LEU A 566 -4.88 -5.81 -1.35
N GLN A 567 -3.56 -5.88 -1.58
CA GLN A 567 -2.88 -7.16 -1.83
C GLN A 567 -2.98 -8.10 -0.62
N LYS A 568 -2.77 -7.58 0.60
CA LYS A 568 -2.94 -8.36 1.84
C LYS A 568 -4.39 -8.85 2.01
N ARG A 569 -5.40 -7.98 1.80
CA ARG A 569 -6.82 -8.36 1.88
C ARG A 569 -7.16 -9.47 0.90
N ILE A 570 -6.74 -9.32 -0.37
CA ILE A 570 -6.92 -10.37 -1.38
C ILE A 570 -6.27 -11.67 -0.95
N ALA A 571 -5.01 -11.62 -0.50
CA ALA A 571 -4.25 -12.77 0.00
C ALA A 571 -5.00 -13.50 1.14
N ALA A 572 -5.56 -12.74 2.09
CA ALA A 572 -6.36 -13.31 3.17
C ALA A 572 -7.66 -13.94 2.69
N ARG A 573 -8.38 -13.32 1.75
CA ARG A 573 -9.66 -13.81 1.20
C ARG A 573 -9.53 -15.13 0.45
N ILE A 574 -8.49 -15.26 -0.37
CA ILE A 574 -8.19 -16.48 -1.13
C ILE A 574 -7.39 -17.50 -0.31
N GLY A 575 -6.94 -17.11 0.89
CA GLY A 575 -6.19 -17.97 1.81
C GLY A 575 -4.79 -18.33 1.30
N LEU A 576 -4.01 -17.34 0.87
CA LEU A 576 -2.64 -17.51 0.36
C LEU A 576 -1.65 -16.57 1.05
N GLY A 577 -0.53 -17.10 1.55
CA GLY A 577 0.71 -16.34 1.71
C GLY A 577 0.84 -15.55 3.00
N GLY A 578 1.32 -16.22 4.05
CA GLY A 578 1.72 -15.59 5.31
C GLY A 578 2.85 -14.57 5.13
N GLU A 579 3.65 -14.69 4.06
CA GLU A 579 4.71 -13.72 3.72
C GLU A 579 4.17 -12.29 3.55
N CYS A 580 2.97 -12.11 2.99
CA CYS A 580 2.35 -10.79 2.81
C CYS A 580 2.11 -10.04 4.12
N PHE A 581 1.97 -10.77 5.23
CA PHE A 581 1.63 -10.25 6.55
C PHE A 581 2.84 -10.10 7.47
N LYS A 582 4.04 -10.48 7.03
CA LYS A 582 5.26 -10.22 7.80
C LYS A 582 5.54 -8.72 7.85
N GLU A 583 6.14 -8.26 8.94
CA GLU A 583 6.54 -6.85 9.09
C GLU A 583 7.53 -6.41 7.99
N LYS A 584 8.42 -7.32 7.58
CA LYS A 584 9.40 -7.12 6.50
C LYS A 584 9.29 -8.24 5.48
N PRO A 585 8.32 -8.15 4.55
CA PRO A 585 8.08 -9.20 3.56
C PRO A 585 9.23 -9.24 2.55
N ASN A 586 9.67 -10.44 2.17
CA ASN A 586 10.54 -10.60 1.01
C ASN A 586 9.70 -10.51 -0.26
N LEU A 587 9.82 -9.40 -0.99
CA LEU A 587 9.03 -9.13 -2.20
C LEU A 587 9.19 -10.21 -3.31
N ALA A 588 10.25 -11.01 -3.30
CA ALA A 588 10.41 -12.11 -4.26
C ALA A 588 9.64 -13.39 -3.88
N ASN A 589 9.08 -13.47 -2.67
CA ASN A 589 8.38 -14.64 -2.15
C ASN A 589 6.88 -14.40 -1.99
N LEU A 590 6.33 -13.36 -2.63
CA LEU A 590 4.89 -13.08 -2.55
C LEU A 590 4.10 -14.13 -3.35
N PRO A 591 2.88 -14.50 -2.90
CA PRO A 591 2.06 -15.52 -3.56
C PRO A 591 1.54 -15.08 -4.94
N PHE A 592 1.37 -13.77 -5.14
CA PHE A 592 0.97 -13.12 -6.39
C PHE A 592 1.38 -11.65 -6.34
N TYR A 593 1.31 -10.96 -7.49
CA TYR A 593 1.71 -9.56 -7.62
C TYR A 593 0.59 -8.71 -8.22
N LEU A 594 0.41 -7.50 -7.70
CA LEU A 594 -0.47 -6.47 -8.26
C LEU A 594 0.39 -5.38 -8.89
N ILE A 595 0.25 -5.18 -10.20
CA ILE A 595 0.98 -4.15 -10.93
C ILE A 595 0.00 -3.13 -11.48
N GLU A 596 0.11 -1.91 -10.97
CA GLU A 596 -0.64 -0.77 -11.50
C GLU A 596 0.03 -0.29 -12.79
N HIS A 597 -0.70 -0.31 -13.91
CA HIS A 597 -0.12 0.06 -15.20
C HIS A 597 0.34 1.52 -15.21
N ARG A 598 -0.40 2.41 -14.51
CA ARG A 598 -0.06 3.83 -14.34
C ARG A 598 1.36 4.08 -13.82
N GLN A 599 1.93 3.16 -13.02
CA GLN A 599 3.31 3.27 -12.51
C GLN A 599 4.37 2.97 -13.58
N LEU A 600 3.99 2.27 -14.65
CA LEU A 600 4.87 1.95 -15.78
C LEU A 600 4.86 3.06 -16.84
N LEU A 601 4.27 4.22 -16.55
CA LEU A 601 4.31 5.39 -17.42
C LEU A 601 5.44 6.34 -17.03
N PRO A 602 6.23 6.81 -18.02
CA PRO A 602 7.20 7.88 -17.80
C PRO A 602 6.51 9.22 -17.51
N VAL A 603 7.24 10.14 -16.88
CA VAL A 603 6.77 11.52 -16.75
C VAL A 603 6.82 12.21 -18.12
N LYS A 604 5.77 13.00 -18.43
CA LYS A 604 5.68 13.75 -19.69
C LYS A 604 6.80 14.80 -19.73
N PRO A 605 7.71 14.76 -20.72
CA PRO A 605 8.81 15.71 -20.78
C PRO A 605 8.34 17.12 -21.20
N ASP A 606 9.10 18.14 -20.80
CA ASP A 606 8.95 19.50 -21.34
C ASP A 606 9.47 19.54 -22.79
N LYS A 607 8.60 19.96 -23.73
CA LYS A 607 8.87 20.05 -25.17
C LYS A 607 10.09 20.91 -25.52
N LYS A 608 10.52 21.81 -24.63
CA LYS A 608 11.73 22.64 -24.81
C LYS A 608 12.98 21.80 -25.06
N PHE A 609 13.03 20.57 -24.56
CA PHE A 609 14.20 19.69 -24.67
C PHE A 609 14.08 18.61 -25.75
N ASP A 610 13.14 18.75 -26.69
CA ASP A 610 13.00 17.82 -27.82
C ASP A 610 14.18 17.92 -28.81
N SER A 611 14.86 19.07 -28.86
CA SER A 611 16.07 19.29 -29.65
C SER A 611 17.34 18.89 -28.90
N GLU A 612 18.37 18.45 -29.63
CA GLU A 612 19.69 18.09 -29.09
C GLU A 612 20.33 19.23 -28.28
N GLN A 613 20.66 18.93 -27.03
CA GLN A 613 21.38 19.79 -26.09
C GLN A 613 22.82 19.28 -25.93
N LYS A 614 23.77 20.20 -25.71
CA LYS A 614 25.15 19.85 -25.34
C LYS A 614 25.29 20.00 -23.82
N PRO A 615 25.66 18.92 -23.09
CA PRO A 615 25.84 18.99 -21.64
C PRO A 615 26.99 19.93 -21.27
N ASP A 616 26.81 20.74 -20.23
CA ASP A 616 27.82 21.68 -19.73
C ASP A 616 28.87 20.97 -18.87
N ASN A 617 28.45 19.97 -18.09
CA ASN A 617 29.34 19.16 -17.26
C ASN A 617 28.83 17.72 -17.17
N LEU A 618 29.75 16.79 -16.93
CA LEU A 618 29.47 15.38 -16.64
C LEU A 618 30.36 14.92 -15.49
N VAL A 619 29.74 14.40 -14.42
CA VAL A 619 30.44 13.80 -13.28
C VAL A 619 29.93 12.38 -13.10
N ILE A 620 30.82 11.40 -13.07
CA ILE A 620 30.47 10.00 -12.81
C ILE A 620 30.88 9.67 -11.38
N ARG A 621 29.91 9.32 -10.54
CA ARG A 621 30.14 8.83 -9.17
C ARG A 621 30.02 7.32 -9.16
N SER A 622 30.98 6.66 -8.52
CA SER A 622 31.00 5.22 -8.31
C SER A 622 30.85 4.94 -6.82
N GLU A 623 29.95 4.06 -6.44
CA GLU A 623 29.89 3.60 -5.05
C GLU A 623 31.04 2.62 -4.73
N PRO A 624 31.66 2.70 -3.53
CA PRO A 624 32.69 1.74 -3.14
C PRO A 624 32.12 0.31 -3.15
N ASN A 625 32.76 -0.61 -3.87
CA ASN A 625 32.40 -2.04 -4.01
C ASN A 625 31.15 -2.39 -4.84
N ALA A 626 30.61 -1.49 -5.66
CA ALA A 626 29.51 -1.79 -6.57
C ALA A 626 29.86 -1.54 -8.04
N LYS A 627 29.25 -2.31 -8.96
CA LYS A 627 29.19 -2.02 -10.42
C LYS A 627 28.29 -0.82 -10.76
N ASN A 628 27.80 -0.11 -9.74
CA ASN A 628 26.79 0.92 -9.89
C ASN A 628 27.48 2.28 -10.05
N HIS A 629 27.23 2.91 -11.19
CA HIS A 629 27.67 4.25 -11.53
C HIS A 629 26.48 5.18 -11.69
N GLN A 630 26.57 6.34 -11.06
CA GLN A 630 25.64 7.45 -11.21
C GLN A 630 26.28 8.52 -12.10
N LEU A 631 25.65 8.85 -13.22
CA LEU A 631 26.08 9.92 -14.12
C LEU A 631 25.29 11.18 -13.77
N ILE A 632 25.98 12.23 -13.35
CA ILE A 632 25.42 13.53 -13.04
C ILE A 632 25.75 14.46 -14.20
N ILE A 633 24.73 14.90 -14.93
CA ILE A 633 24.85 15.82 -16.07
C ILE A 633 24.37 17.20 -15.62
N THR A 634 25.19 18.22 -15.81
CA THR A 634 24.79 19.62 -15.58
C THR A 634 24.40 20.27 -16.91
N GLN A 635 23.26 20.93 -16.92
CA GLN A 635 22.81 21.78 -18.01
C GLN A 635 22.25 23.10 -17.46
N LYS A 636 22.90 24.21 -17.78
CA LYS A 636 22.45 25.55 -17.39
C LYS A 636 21.07 25.88 -17.96
N GLY A 637 20.23 26.54 -17.17
CA GLY A 637 18.89 26.96 -17.58
C GLY A 637 17.85 25.83 -17.62
N THR A 638 18.09 24.74 -16.89
CA THR A 638 17.15 23.60 -16.74
C THR A 638 16.49 23.49 -15.38
N ALA A 639 16.82 24.39 -14.44
CA ALA A 639 16.23 24.42 -13.11
C ALA A 639 14.69 24.44 -13.19
N ASP A 640 14.06 23.54 -12.44
CA ASP A 640 12.60 23.36 -12.34
C ASP A 640 11.88 22.95 -13.65
N GLN A 641 12.60 22.60 -14.72
CA GLN A 641 12.00 22.16 -16.00
C GLN A 641 12.10 20.67 -16.27
N LEU A 642 13.15 20.02 -15.75
CA LEU A 642 13.30 18.57 -15.80
C LEU A 642 12.61 17.93 -14.60
N LEU A 643 12.09 16.71 -14.78
CA LEU A 643 11.36 15.99 -13.73
C LEU A 643 11.94 14.59 -13.50
N HIS A 644 11.93 14.15 -12.24
CA HIS A 644 12.25 12.76 -11.89
C HIS A 644 11.31 11.81 -12.64
N GLY A 645 11.85 10.76 -13.27
CA GLY A 645 11.08 9.81 -14.07
C GLY A 645 10.85 10.23 -15.53
N GLN A 646 11.40 11.37 -15.95
CA GLN A 646 11.48 11.76 -17.36
C GLN A 646 12.50 10.89 -18.10
N VAL A 647 12.22 10.57 -19.36
CA VAL A 647 13.06 9.71 -20.20
C VAL A 647 13.75 10.53 -21.29
N ILE A 648 15.07 10.37 -21.40
CA ILE A 648 15.92 11.08 -22.36
C ILE A 648 16.73 10.10 -23.21
N ASN A 649 17.27 10.60 -24.31
CA ASN A 649 18.27 9.91 -25.11
C ASN A 649 19.64 10.57 -24.90
N LEU A 650 20.69 9.76 -24.79
CA LEU A 650 22.07 10.23 -24.94
C LEU A 650 22.55 9.92 -26.36
N ILE A 651 23.16 10.90 -27.02
CA ILE A 651 23.60 10.81 -28.40
C ILE A 651 25.11 11.01 -28.43
N ILE A 652 25.82 9.98 -28.89
CA ILE A 652 27.27 9.96 -29.04
C ILE A 652 27.59 10.17 -30.52
N ILE A 653 28.33 11.23 -30.85
CA ILE A 653 28.72 11.57 -32.22
C ILE A 653 30.12 10.99 -32.50
N GLU A 654 30.20 10.04 -33.44
CA GLU A 654 31.42 9.37 -33.88
C GLU A 654 31.62 9.61 -35.39
N GLY A 655 32.36 10.66 -35.74
CA GLY A 655 32.48 11.12 -37.13
C GLY A 655 31.12 11.55 -37.69
N ASP A 656 30.69 10.95 -38.80
CA ASP A 656 29.38 11.21 -39.43
C ASP A 656 28.24 10.36 -38.84
N ARG A 657 28.52 9.48 -37.87
CA ARG A 657 27.53 8.57 -37.28
C ARG A 657 27.08 9.06 -35.91
N LYS A 658 25.77 8.95 -35.66
CA LYS A 658 25.16 9.19 -34.34
C LYS A 658 24.77 7.86 -33.71
N PHE A 659 25.40 7.52 -32.59
CA PHE A 659 25.01 6.38 -31.77
C PHE A 659 24.12 6.87 -30.63
N THR A 660 22.86 6.42 -30.57
CA THR A 660 21.88 6.90 -29.59
C THR A 660 21.60 5.83 -28.54
N LEU A 661 21.91 6.12 -27.28
CA LEU A 661 21.44 5.39 -26.12
C LEU A 661 20.03 5.89 -25.80
N ARG A 662 19.03 5.09 -26.17
CA ARG A 662 17.62 5.44 -25.98
C ARG A 662 17.15 5.16 -24.56
N GLY A 663 16.11 5.84 -24.11
CA GLY A 663 15.34 5.37 -22.95
C GLY A 663 16.01 5.56 -21.58
N GLN A 664 16.92 6.54 -21.44
CA GLN A 664 17.64 6.77 -20.19
C GLN A 664 16.77 7.61 -19.24
N MET A 665 16.40 7.04 -18.08
CA MET A 665 15.51 7.71 -17.13
C MET A 665 16.28 8.60 -16.15
N ILE A 666 15.78 9.83 -15.94
CA ILE A 666 16.26 10.73 -14.89
C ILE A 666 15.85 10.19 -13.53
N THR A 667 16.83 9.90 -12.67
CA THR A 667 16.63 9.31 -11.34
C THR A 667 16.72 10.31 -10.21
N ASP A 668 17.29 11.49 -10.44
CA ASP A 668 17.38 12.55 -9.43
C ASP A 668 17.66 13.91 -10.10
N ILE A 669 17.29 15.00 -9.42
CA ILE A 669 17.49 16.37 -9.90
C ILE A 669 17.97 17.24 -8.73
N THR A 670 19.06 17.96 -8.95
CA THR A 670 19.62 18.91 -7.98
C THR A 670 19.96 20.21 -8.71
N GLY A 671 19.05 21.20 -8.61
CA GLY A 671 19.21 22.48 -9.29
C GLY A 671 19.26 22.32 -10.81
N GLU A 672 20.41 22.65 -11.42
CA GLU A 672 20.66 22.53 -12.87
C GLU A 672 21.33 21.20 -13.27
N ALA A 673 21.45 20.25 -12.34
CA ALA A 673 22.01 18.94 -12.59
C ALA A 673 20.93 17.86 -12.47
N PHE A 674 21.02 16.84 -13.32
CA PHE A 674 20.18 15.65 -13.26
C PHE A 674 21.03 14.38 -13.30
N SER A 675 20.53 13.32 -12.69
CA SER A 675 21.26 12.06 -12.58
C SER A 675 20.62 10.95 -13.42
N LEU A 676 21.47 10.12 -14.01
CA LEU A 676 21.13 8.83 -14.61
C LEU A 676 21.84 7.72 -13.83
N ASP A 677 21.21 6.56 -13.71
CA ASP A 677 21.76 5.42 -12.95
C ASP A 677 21.90 4.19 -13.85
N THR A 678 23.11 3.63 -13.88
CA THR A 678 23.42 2.38 -14.60
C THR A 678 22.64 1.17 -14.08
N ARG A 679 22.18 1.18 -12.81
CA ARG A 679 21.28 0.13 -12.28
C ARG A 679 19.96 0.02 -13.03
N ASN A 680 19.55 1.09 -13.71
CA ASN A 680 18.29 1.16 -14.44
C ASN A 680 18.47 0.90 -15.94
N SER A 681 19.70 0.75 -16.43
CA SER A 681 20.01 0.66 -17.86
C SER A 681 21.32 -0.08 -18.09
N SER A 682 21.20 -1.36 -18.47
CA SER A 682 22.34 -2.19 -18.87
C SER A 682 23.04 -1.65 -20.13
N ASP A 683 22.30 -0.92 -20.98
CA ASP A 683 22.89 -0.27 -22.15
C ASP A 683 23.78 0.92 -21.76
N LEU A 684 23.38 1.69 -20.75
CA LEU A 684 24.22 2.74 -20.19
C LEU A 684 25.44 2.17 -19.49
N GLU A 685 25.28 1.09 -18.73
CA GLU A 685 26.41 0.40 -18.07
C GLU A 685 27.46 -0.05 -19.09
N ARG A 686 27.04 -0.72 -20.18
CA ARG A 686 27.94 -1.21 -21.23
C ARG A 686 28.62 -0.09 -22.02
N ASN A 687 27.99 1.07 -22.15
CA ASN A 687 28.50 2.19 -22.94
C ASN A 687 29.04 3.34 -22.09
N LEU A 688 29.24 3.14 -20.78
CA LEU A 688 29.65 4.19 -19.85
C LEU A 688 30.97 4.88 -20.27
N ASP A 689 31.98 4.08 -20.61
CA ASP A 689 33.27 4.59 -21.09
C ASP A 689 33.12 5.35 -22.41
N ARG A 690 32.26 4.89 -23.32
CA ARG A 690 31.97 5.57 -24.58
C ARG A 690 31.30 6.93 -24.34
N VAL A 691 30.36 7.01 -23.40
CA VAL A 691 29.72 8.28 -23.00
C VAL A 691 30.75 9.25 -22.42
N LYS A 692 31.63 8.77 -21.55
CA LYS A 692 32.70 9.58 -20.95
C LYS A 692 33.65 10.13 -22.01
N THR A 693 34.16 9.27 -22.90
CA THR A 693 35.04 9.69 -24.00
C THR A 693 34.35 10.69 -24.93
N ALA A 694 33.07 10.48 -25.26
CA ALA A 694 32.31 11.41 -26.09
C ALA A 694 32.14 12.78 -25.41
N PHE A 695 31.94 12.83 -24.10
CA PHE A 695 31.88 14.09 -23.36
C PHE A 695 33.22 14.84 -23.38
N GLU A 696 34.31 14.15 -23.08
CA GLU A 696 35.68 14.73 -23.09
C GLU A 696 36.06 15.31 -24.45
N GLN A 697 35.56 14.70 -25.54
CA GLN A 697 35.74 15.17 -26.92
C GLN A 697 34.72 16.23 -27.37
N GLY A 698 33.75 16.61 -26.52
CA GLY A 698 32.69 17.57 -26.87
C GLY A 698 31.63 17.02 -27.84
N ASN A 699 31.58 15.71 -28.03
CA ASN A 699 30.74 14.97 -28.99
C ASN A 699 29.50 14.33 -28.35
N LEU A 700 29.27 14.51 -27.05
CA LEU A 700 28.06 14.06 -26.37
C LEU A 700 26.93 15.08 -26.55
N ARG A 701 25.72 14.60 -26.84
CA ARG A 701 24.46 15.37 -26.85
C ARG A 701 23.38 14.61 -26.08
N TRP A 702 22.31 15.29 -25.70
CA TRP A 702 21.14 14.67 -25.11
C TRP A 702 19.84 15.38 -25.55
N CYS A 703 18.71 14.69 -25.53
CA CYS A 703 17.38 15.28 -25.77
C CYS A 703 16.30 14.41 -25.12
N ASN A 704 15.06 14.90 -25.07
CA ASN A 704 13.91 14.07 -24.71
C ASN A 704 13.84 12.83 -25.62
N SER A 705 13.48 11.70 -25.04
CA SER A 705 13.25 10.50 -25.85
C SER A 705 11.95 10.68 -26.64
N PRO A 706 12.01 10.73 -27.99
CA PRO A 706 10.80 10.95 -28.78
C PRO A 706 9.87 9.74 -28.69
N VAL A 707 10.43 8.54 -28.60
CA VAL A 707 9.73 7.25 -28.49
C VAL A 707 10.08 6.65 -27.13
N TRP A 708 9.07 6.38 -26.32
CA TRP A 708 9.27 5.83 -24.98
C TRP A 708 8.90 4.34 -24.90
N MET A 709 8.12 3.81 -25.84
CA MET A 709 7.74 2.39 -25.85
C MET A 709 7.50 1.89 -27.27
N GLU A 710 7.88 0.66 -27.55
CA GLU A 710 7.50 -0.08 -28.76
C GLU A 710 6.28 -0.97 -28.48
N ASP A 711 5.46 -1.18 -29.49
CA ASP A 711 4.32 -2.10 -29.41
C ASP A 711 4.78 -3.56 -29.27
N MET A 712 3.90 -4.40 -28.72
CA MET A 712 4.21 -5.80 -28.47
C MET A 712 4.35 -6.61 -29.75
N ASP A 713 5.44 -7.34 -29.88
CA ASP A 713 5.60 -8.45 -30.81
C ASP A 713 6.00 -9.73 -30.05
N TYR A 714 5.58 -10.86 -30.57
CA TYR A 714 5.66 -12.15 -29.91
C TYR A 714 6.50 -13.09 -30.75
N GLN A 715 7.52 -13.71 -30.17
CA GLN A 715 8.26 -14.76 -30.87
C GLN A 715 7.35 -15.94 -31.20
N LEU A 716 7.46 -16.48 -32.42
CA LEU A 716 6.73 -17.67 -32.82
C LEU A 716 7.35 -18.91 -32.18
N VAL A 717 6.53 -19.59 -31.36
CA VAL A 717 6.90 -20.86 -30.71
C VAL A 717 5.75 -21.85 -30.90
N TYR A 718 6.01 -22.97 -31.59
CA TYR A 718 4.99 -24.00 -31.79
C TYR A 718 4.77 -24.86 -30.54
N ALA A 719 3.53 -25.28 -30.32
CA ALA A 719 3.18 -26.26 -29.30
C ALA A 719 3.72 -27.67 -29.64
N SER A 720 3.69 -28.59 -28.66
CA SER A 720 4.16 -29.97 -28.84
C SER A 720 3.39 -30.74 -29.92
N GLU A 721 4.02 -31.75 -30.50
CA GLU A 721 3.48 -32.54 -31.63
C GLU A 721 2.14 -33.23 -31.35
N THR A 722 1.85 -33.49 -30.07
CA THR A 722 0.56 -34.01 -29.59
C THR A 722 -0.65 -33.13 -29.88
N TYR A 723 -0.43 -31.86 -30.28
CA TYR A 723 -1.48 -30.90 -30.60
C TYR A 723 -1.44 -30.47 -32.07
N GLN A 724 -0.68 -31.12 -32.95
CA GLN A 724 -0.73 -30.78 -34.37
C GLN A 724 -2.08 -31.15 -34.98
N THR A 725 -2.74 -30.18 -35.58
CA THR A 725 -3.88 -30.41 -36.47
C THR A 725 -3.37 -31.09 -37.75
N GLY A 726 -4.07 -32.11 -38.25
CA GLY A 726 -3.70 -32.81 -39.49
C GLY A 726 -3.84 -31.97 -40.77
N THR A 727 -4.07 -30.66 -40.63
CA THR A 727 -4.25 -29.66 -41.70
C THR A 727 -3.01 -28.77 -41.79
N GLU A 728 -2.54 -28.48 -43.01
CA GLU A 728 -1.35 -27.63 -43.22
C GLU A 728 -1.60 -26.15 -42.84
N ASP A 729 -2.85 -25.70 -42.87
CA ASP A 729 -3.26 -24.31 -42.64
C ASP A 729 -3.52 -23.96 -41.17
N GLU A 730 -3.42 -24.91 -40.25
CA GLU A 730 -3.64 -24.69 -38.82
C GLU A 730 -2.41 -25.07 -38.00
N ARG A 731 -2.07 -24.22 -37.02
CA ARG A 731 -0.91 -24.42 -36.14
C ARG A 731 -1.23 -23.95 -34.73
N TRP A 732 -0.91 -24.80 -33.75
CA TRP A 732 -0.89 -24.42 -32.35
C TRP A 732 0.45 -23.75 -32.00
N ILE A 733 0.37 -22.56 -31.41
CA ILE A 733 1.50 -21.84 -30.83
C ILE A 733 1.35 -21.77 -29.31
N THR A 734 2.45 -21.48 -28.62
CA THR A 734 2.51 -21.38 -27.16
C THR A 734 3.34 -20.18 -26.72
N SER A 735 3.08 -19.68 -25.51
CA SER A 735 3.91 -18.65 -24.87
C SER A 735 5.25 -19.20 -24.39
N SER A 736 6.28 -18.33 -24.33
CA SER A 736 7.62 -18.60 -23.76
C SER A 736 8.07 -17.44 -22.87
N THR A 737 9.24 -17.53 -22.24
CA THR A 737 9.83 -16.42 -21.47
C THR A 737 10.02 -15.16 -22.31
N GLN A 738 10.31 -15.33 -23.60
CA GLN A 738 10.55 -14.26 -24.56
C GLN A 738 9.28 -13.84 -25.33
N SER A 739 8.15 -14.52 -25.08
CA SER A 739 6.90 -14.34 -25.80
C SER A 739 5.74 -14.64 -24.84
N PRO A 740 5.43 -13.70 -23.92
CA PRO A 740 4.38 -13.90 -22.93
C PRO A 740 3.00 -14.05 -23.59
N PHE A 741 2.08 -14.71 -22.89
CA PHE A 741 0.73 -14.93 -23.42
C PHE A 741 -0.07 -13.62 -23.46
N PRO A 742 -0.67 -13.23 -24.60
CA PRO A 742 -1.51 -12.03 -24.69
C PRO A 742 -2.82 -12.19 -23.92
N ALA A 743 -2.89 -11.66 -22.70
CA ALA A 743 -4.05 -11.85 -21.82
C ALA A 743 -5.38 -11.32 -22.38
N MET A 744 -5.32 -10.36 -23.30
CA MET A 744 -6.48 -9.70 -23.93
C MET A 744 -6.90 -10.30 -25.28
N ILE A 745 -6.34 -11.44 -25.68
CA ILE A 745 -6.65 -12.10 -26.96
C ILE A 745 -8.13 -12.48 -27.07
N GLU A 746 -8.69 -12.32 -28.27
CA GLU A 746 -10.07 -12.68 -28.60
C GLU A 746 -10.12 -13.67 -29.77
N ILE A 747 -11.15 -14.51 -29.80
CA ILE A 747 -11.43 -15.37 -30.95
C ILE A 747 -11.71 -14.46 -32.15
N ASN A 748 -11.17 -14.84 -33.31
CA ASN A 748 -11.22 -14.11 -34.60
C ASN A 748 -10.24 -12.95 -34.75
N ASP A 749 -9.35 -12.70 -33.78
CA ASP A 749 -8.28 -11.72 -33.97
C ASP A 749 -7.39 -12.07 -35.16
N GLU A 750 -7.10 -11.08 -35.99
CA GLU A 750 -6.10 -11.18 -37.06
C GLU A 750 -4.70 -10.87 -36.49
N ILE A 751 -3.74 -11.72 -36.83
CA ILE A 751 -2.33 -11.53 -36.53
C ILE A 751 -1.50 -11.48 -37.81
N THR A 752 -0.39 -10.75 -37.76
CA THR A 752 0.61 -10.69 -38.83
C THR A 752 1.92 -11.29 -38.32
N LEU A 753 2.40 -12.33 -38.98
CA LEU A 753 3.70 -12.95 -38.75
C LEU A 753 4.72 -12.36 -39.72
N LYS A 754 5.86 -11.90 -39.21
CA LYS A 754 6.97 -11.33 -39.98
C LYS A 754 8.31 -11.99 -39.62
N TYR A 755 9.20 -12.02 -40.59
CA TYR A 755 10.60 -12.38 -40.38
C TYR A 755 11.37 -11.17 -39.84
N ILE A 756 12.04 -11.30 -38.70
CA ILE A 756 12.73 -10.16 -38.04
C ILE A 756 14.24 -10.42 -37.85
N ILE A 757 14.67 -11.68 -37.75
CA ILE A 757 16.06 -12.01 -37.40
C ILE A 757 16.90 -12.24 -38.67
N THR A 758 17.51 -11.17 -39.19
CA THR A 758 18.42 -11.24 -40.34
C THR A 758 19.80 -11.79 -39.93
N PRO A 759 20.36 -12.80 -40.61
CA PRO A 759 21.75 -13.23 -40.41
C PRO A 759 22.73 -12.08 -40.70
N ASP A 760 23.88 -12.06 -40.03
CA ASP A 760 24.86 -10.98 -40.17
C ASP A 760 25.65 -11.18 -41.48
N GLY A 761 25.18 -10.52 -42.52
CA GLY A 761 25.80 -10.50 -43.83
C GLY A 761 25.02 -9.59 -44.76
N SER A 762 25.64 -8.48 -45.17
CA SER A 762 25.18 -7.73 -46.33
C SER A 762 24.97 -8.69 -47.51
N PRO A 763 23.99 -8.46 -48.40
CA PRO A 763 23.89 -9.22 -49.63
C PRO A 763 25.04 -8.77 -50.54
N THR A 764 26.26 -9.23 -50.29
CA THR A 764 27.28 -9.25 -51.32
C THR A 764 26.80 -10.23 -52.38
N LYS A 765 26.51 -9.67 -53.56
CA LYS A 765 26.13 -10.37 -54.79
C LYS A 765 27.22 -11.35 -55.22
N THR A 766 27.44 -12.43 -54.51
CA THR A 766 28.12 -13.63 -55.03
C THR A 766 28.03 -14.71 -53.96
N SER A 767 27.18 -15.71 -54.24
CA SER A 767 27.06 -17.02 -53.57
C SER A 767 25.76 -17.24 -52.79
N VAL A 768 24.62 -17.04 -53.46
CA VAL A 768 23.42 -17.84 -53.20
C VAL A 768 23.21 -18.71 -54.44
N THR A 769 23.84 -19.89 -54.46
CA THR A 769 23.45 -20.94 -55.40
C THR A 769 22.96 -22.11 -54.57
N LYS A 770 21.67 -22.43 -54.78
CA LYS A 770 20.94 -23.61 -54.31
C LYS A 770 20.44 -23.54 -52.86
N ILE A 771 19.32 -22.84 -52.68
CA ILE A 771 17.97 -23.42 -52.42
C ILE A 771 17.09 -22.22 -52.08
N LEU A 772 16.26 -21.79 -53.04
CA LEU A 772 15.00 -21.04 -52.92
C LEU A 772 14.65 -20.57 -54.34
N VAL A 773 13.71 -21.29 -54.96
CA VAL A 773 13.04 -20.85 -56.19
C VAL A 773 11.95 -19.89 -55.74
N ASN A 774 12.28 -18.60 -55.66
CA ASN A 774 11.44 -17.41 -55.86
C ASN A 774 12.19 -16.16 -55.36
N ASN A 775 12.04 -15.06 -56.09
CA ASN A 775 12.82 -13.81 -56.01
C ASN A 775 12.61 -12.95 -54.75
N ASP A 776 12.08 -13.49 -53.65
CA ASP A 776 11.67 -12.68 -52.51
C ASP A 776 12.73 -12.68 -51.40
N SER A 777 13.14 -11.49 -50.96
CA SER A 777 14.03 -11.30 -49.81
C SER A 777 13.33 -11.81 -48.54
N PRO A 778 14.02 -12.47 -47.59
CA PRO A 778 13.44 -12.85 -46.31
C PRO A 778 12.79 -11.68 -45.55
N ALA A 779 13.22 -10.44 -45.83
CA ALA A 779 12.67 -9.21 -45.24
C ALA A 779 11.22 -8.89 -45.69
N ASP A 780 10.75 -9.46 -46.81
CA ASP A 780 9.43 -9.19 -47.38
C ASP A 780 8.38 -10.24 -46.94
N TYR A 781 8.75 -11.21 -46.10
CA TYR A 781 7.84 -12.22 -45.59
C TYR A 781 6.82 -11.60 -44.63
N ALA A 782 5.54 -11.69 -44.99
CA ALA A 782 4.40 -11.36 -44.13
C ALA A 782 3.27 -12.38 -44.33
N LEU A 783 2.91 -13.10 -43.26
CA LEU A 783 1.81 -14.06 -43.26
C LEU A 783 0.70 -13.57 -42.31
N LYS A 784 -0.53 -13.48 -42.82
CA LYS A 784 -1.69 -13.19 -41.97
C LYS A 784 -2.43 -14.46 -41.55
N ALA A 785 -2.76 -14.56 -40.27
CA ALA A 785 -3.50 -15.67 -39.69
C ALA A 785 -4.58 -15.17 -38.72
N GLN A 786 -5.55 -16.02 -38.41
CA GLN A 786 -6.66 -15.73 -37.52
C GLN A 786 -6.63 -16.65 -36.29
N VAL A 787 -6.94 -16.09 -35.12
CA VAL A 787 -7.09 -16.83 -33.86
C VAL A 787 -8.40 -17.62 -33.87
N MET A 788 -8.32 -18.94 -33.82
CA MET A 788 -9.50 -19.82 -33.81
C MET A 788 -9.92 -20.23 -32.40
N GLU A 789 -8.93 -20.50 -31.54
CA GLU A 789 -9.11 -20.97 -30.17
C GLU A 789 -7.89 -20.59 -29.34
N PHE A 790 -8.04 -20.46 -28.02
CA PHE A 790 -6.91 -20.32 -27.12
C PHE A 790 -7.21 -20.89 -25.73
N ASP A 791 -6.16 -21.32 -25.04
CA ASP A 791 -6.17 -21.75 -23.64
C ASP A 791 -5.27 -20.80 -22.84
N ARG A 792 -5.90 -19.95 -22.02
CA ARG A 792 -5.21 -18.91 -21.23
C ARG A 792 -4.42 -19.47 -20.04
N ILE A 793 -4.79 -20.64 -19.52
CA ILE A 793 -4.13 -21.26 -18.37
C ILE A 793 -2.87 -21.98 -18.86
N LYS A 794 -2.99 -22.73 -19.96
CA LYS A 794 -1.87 -23.45 -20.59
C LYS A 794 -1.01 -22.56 -21.48
N GLY A 795 -1.49 -21.37 -21.85
CA GLY A 795 -0.78 -20.39 -22.66
C GLY A 795 -0.68 -20.79 -24.13
N ARG A 796 -1.74 -21.36 -24.72
CA ARG A 796 -1.75 -21.89 -26.09
C ARG A 796 -2.75 -21.18 -26.98
N ILE A 797 -2.44 -21.04 -28.26
CA ILE A 797 -3.30 -20.36 -29.25
C ILE A 797 -3.31 -21.19 -30.54
N LEU A 798 -4.49 -21.48 -31.07
CA LEU A 798 -4.69 -22.09 -32.37
C LEU A 798 -4.83 -21.00 -33.43
N LEU A 799 -3.93 -21.01 -34.39
CA LEU A 799 -3.92 -20.09 -35.52
C LEU A 799 -4.33 -20.80 -36.80
N LYS A 800 -5.09 -20.11 -37.63
CA LYS A 800 -5.47 -20.55 -38.98
C LYS A 800 -5.01 -19.55 -40.03
N LYS A 801 -4.33 -20.02 -41.07
CA LYS A 801 -3.93 -19.19 -42.21
C LYS A 801 -5.15 -18.59 -42.90
N ILE A 802 -5.11 -17.30 -43.21
CA ILE A 802 -6.17 -16.65 -43.99
C ILE A 802 -6.06 -17.07 -45.46
N SER A 803 -7.18 -17.38 -46.12
CA SER A 803 -7.18 -17.82 -47.52
C SER A 803 -6.59 -16.78 -48.47
N GLY A 804 -5.79 -17.22 -49.44
CA GLY A 804 -5.17 -16.35 -50.46
C GLY A 804 -3.84 -15.70 -50.04
N GLN A 805 -3.28 -16.05 -48.87
CA GLN A 805 -1.92 -15.65 -48.49
C GLN A 805 -0.88 -16.42 -49.31
N GLN A 806 0.20 -15.74 -49.72
CA GLN A 806 1.29 -16.31 -50.54
C GLN A 806 2.16 -17.31 -49.77
N TYR A 807 2.38 -17.06 -48.48
CA TYR A 807 3.31 -17.79 -47.65
C TYR A 807 2.61 -18.78 -46.72
N ASP A 808 3.27 -19.91 -46.44
CA ASP A 808 2.83 -20.87 -45.43
C ASP A 808 3.50 -20.62 -44.07
N PHE A 809 2.96 -21.25 -43.03
CA PHE A 809 3.55 -21.22 -41.68
C PHE A 809 5.02 -21.70 -41.71
N PRO A 810 5.96 -21.01 -41.05
CA PRO A 810 7.37 -21.40 -41.04
C PRO A 810 7.59 -22.79 -40.47
N LYS A 811 8.69 -23.43 -40.88
CA LYS A 811 9.12 -24.70 -40.28
C LYS A 811 9.45 -24.52 -38.80
N LYS A 812 9.28 -25.59 -38.02
CA LYS A 812 9.46 -25.57 -36.55
C LYS A 812 10.88 -25.17 -36.14
N GLU A 813 11.87 -25.56 -36.94
CA GLU A 813 13.30 -25.28 -36.71
C GLU A 813 13.66 -23.81 -36.92
N GLU A 814 12.86 -23.09 -37.72
CA GLU A 814 13.08 -21.69 -38.09
C GLU A 814 12.11 -20.72 -37.39
N ALA A 815 11.09 -21.24 -36.70
CA ALA A 815 10.04 -20.46 -36.05
C ALA A 815 10.58 -19.33 -35.17
N TRP A 816 11.68 -19.56 -34.45
CA TRP A 816 12.32 -18.58 -33.57
C TRP A 816 12.80 -17.29 -34.28
N ARG A 817 12.97 -17.32 -35.62
CA ARG A 817 13.35 -16.17 -36.47
C ARG A 817 12.17 -15.25 -36.80
N TYR A 818 10.95 -15.72 -36.53
CA TYR A 818 9.72 -15.01 -36.84
C TYR A 818 9.08 -14.46 -35.57
N ARG A 819 8.44 -13.31 -35.72
CA ARG A 819 7.59 -12.74 -34.68
C ARG A 819 6.25 -12.38 -35.26
N TRP A 820 5.23 -12.43 -34.41
CA TRP A 820 3.88 -12.06 -34.78
C TRP A 820 3.35 -10.96 -33.88
N TYR A 821 2.34 -10.24 -34.37
CA TYR A 821 1.64 -9.20 -33.64
C TYR A 821 0.20 -9.13 -34.11
N PHE A 822 -0.68 -8.50 -33.32
CA PHE A 822 -2.06 -8.29 -33.73
C PHE A 822 -2.15 -7.26 -34.86
N SER A 823 -2.80 -7.62 -35.96
CA SER A 823 -2.95 -6.76 -37.14
C SER A 823 -3.93 -5.61 -36.89
N ASN A 824 -4.85 -5.79 -35.95
CA ASN A 824 -5.83 -4.77 -35.56
C ASN A 824 -5.24 -3.80 -34.52
N GLU A 825 -5.37 -2.50 -34.81
CA GLU A 825 -4.94 -1.41 -33.93
C GLU A 825 -5.79 -1.24 -32.67
N LYS A 826 -6.94 -1.93 -32.55
CA LYS A 826 -7.81 -1.88 -31.35
C LYS A 826 -7.02 -2.10 -30.06
N TYR A 827 -6.00 -2.95 -30.11
CA TYR A 827 -5.17 -3.28 -28.98
C TYR A 827 -4.21 -2.16 -28.61
N ALA A 828 -3.56 -1.54 -29.59
CA ALA A 828 -2.59 -0.48 -29.36
C ALA A 828 -3.26 0.86 -28.98
N LEU A 829 -4.50 1.06 -29.42
CA LEU A 829 -5.29 2.26 -29.14
C LEU A 829 -6.18 2.15 -27.90
N ALA A 830 -6.24 0.97 -27.28
CA ALA A 830 -6.92 0.82 -26.01
C ALA A 830 -6.20 1.64 -24.92
N ASP A 831 -6.98 2.29 -24.05
CA ASP A 831 -6.42 2.91 -22.85
C ASP A 831 -5.97 1.79 -21.89
N ARG A 832 -4.67 1.49 -21.91
CA ARG A 832 -4.07 0.41 -21.13
C ARG A 832 -3.55 0.86 -19.78
N PHE A 833 -3.49 2.16 -19.52
CA PHE A 833 -2.75 2.71 -18.38
C PHE A 833 -3.65 3.40 -17.36
N SER A 834 -4.84 3.83 -17.75
CA SER A 834 -5.81 4.40 -16.81
C SER A 834 -6.57 3.30 -16.05
N PHE A 835 -6.48 3.32 -14.72
CA PHE A 835 -7.29 2.45 -13.85
C PHE A 835 -7.20 0.94 -14.17
N ILE A 836 -6.08 0.46 -14.69
CA ILE A 836 -5.84 -0.97 -14.94
C ILE A 836 -4.78 -1.51 -13.98
N VAL A 837 -5.09 -2.64 -13.36
CA VAL A 837 -4.18 -3.40 -12.51
C VAL A 837 -4.01 -4.82 -13.07
N SER A 838 -2.78 -5.22 -13.30
CA SER A 838 -2.46 -6.62 -13.64
C SER A 838 -2.27 -7.44 -12.37
N VAL A 839 -2.92 -8.61 -12.31
CA VAL A 839 -2.74 -9.62 -11.28
C VAL A 839 -1.91 -10.76 -11.86
N VAL A 840 -0.67 -10.90 -11.39
CA VAL A 840 0.27 -11.94 -11.85
C VAL A 840 0.28 -13.08 -10.86
N ILE A 841 -0.08 -14.28 -11.31
CA ILE A 841 -0.28 -15.47 -10.46
C ILE A 841 0.52 -16.65 -11.02
N ASN A 842 1.09 -17.46 -10.12
CA ASN A 842 1.67 -18.74 -10.49
C ASN A 842 0.57 -19.73 -10.87
N ARG A 843 0.55 -20.19 -12.12
CA ARG A 843 -0.49 -21.12 -12.61
C ARG A 843 -0.50 -22.47 -11.88
N GLN A 844 0.60 -22.87 -11.25
CA GLN A 844 0.66 -24.10 -10.45
C GLN A 844 -0.35 -24.11 -9.30
N LEU A 845 -0.80 -22.93 -8.84
CA LEU A 845 -1.83 -22.81 -7.80
C LEU A 845 -3.20 -23.36 -8.24
N ILE A 846 -3.46 -23.42 -9.55
CA ILE A 846 -4.72 -23.92 -10.11
C ILE A 846 -4.55 -25.21 -10.91
N GLU A 847 -3.32 -25.59 -11.29
CA GLU A 847 -2.99 -26.87 -11.91
C GLU A 847 -2.95 -27.99 -10.84
N SER A 848 -4.12 -28.42 -10.37
CA SER A 848 -4.26 -29.58 -9.47
C SER A 848 -4.99 -30.73 -10.15
N ASP A 849 -4.50 -31.96 -10.01
CA ASP A 849 -5.16 -33.16 -10.56
C ASP A 849 -6.52 -33.46 -9.90
N LYS A 850 -6.84 -32.79 -8.78
CA LYS A 850 -8.05 -33.05 -7.97
C LYS A 850 -9.19 -32.06 -8.24
N VAL A 851 -8.94 -30.95 -8.93
CA VAL A 851 -9.90 -29.85 -9.10
C VAL A 851 -9.86 -29.34 -10.55
N ASP A 852 -11.02 -28.99 -11.11
CA ASP A 852 -11.11 -28.36 -12.41
C ASP A 852 -10.45 -26.97 -12.39
N PRO A 853 -9.34 -26.77 -13.13
CA PRO A 853 -8.55 -25.54 -13.08
C PRO A 853 -9.34 -24.31 -13.54
N TYR A 854 -10.31 -24.46 -14.44
CA TYR A 854 -11.11 -23.35 -14.97
C TYR A 854 -12.19 -22.88 -13.99
N LYS A 855 -12.80 -23.82 -13.27
CA LYS A 855 -13.75 -23.47 -12.20
C LYS A 855 -13.02 -22.78 -11.04
N LEU A 856 -11.82 -23.26 -10.72
CA LEU A 856 -10.98 -22.65 -9.70
C LEU A 856 -10.51 -21.24 -10.11
N GLU A 857 -10.07 -21.08 -11.37
CA GLU A 857 -9.76 -19.77 -11.95
C GLU A 857 -10.94 -18.79 -11.81
N ALA A 858 -12.15 -19.21 -12.19
CA ALA A 858 -13.35 -18.38 -12.10
C ALA A 858 -13.67 -17.96 -10.66
N TRP A 859 -13.51 -18.87 -9.69
CA TRP A 859 -13.67 -18.54 -8.27
C TRP A 859 -12.61 -17.53 -7.80
N VAL A 860 -11.33 -17.74 -8.11
CA VAL A 860 -10.25 -16.81 -7.75
C VAL A 860 -10.54 -15.41 -8.30
N LYS A 861 -10.93 -15.31 -9.57
CA LYS A 861 -11.30 -14.02 -10.19
C LYS A 861 -12.43 -13.34 -9.44
N THR A 862 -13.45 -14.10 -9.05
CA THR A 862 -14.62 -13.57 -8.33
C THR A 862 -14.23 -13.03 -6.96
N GLU A 863 -13.47 -13.80 -6.17
CA GLU A 863 -13.04 -13.36 -4.83
C GLU A 863 -12.16 -12.12 -4.88
N ILE A 864 -11.24 -12.06 -5.85
CA ILE A 864 -10.39 -10.89 -6.02
C ILE A 864 -11.24 -9.69 -6.46
N LEU A 865 -12.16 -9.87 -7.41
CA LEU A 865 -13.02 -8.78 -7.89
C LEU A 865 -13.86 -8.16 -6.77
N THR A 866 -14.35 -8.95 -5.81
CA THR A 866 -15.08 -8.44 -4.64
C THR A 866 -14.26 -7.50 -3.75
N GLU A 867 -12.93 -7.59 -3.78
CA GLU A 867 -12.04 -6.73 -2.98
C GLU A 867 -11.63 -5.44 -3.71
N PHE A 868 -11.76 -5.42 -5.03
CA PHE A 868 -11.31 -4.32 -5.90
C PHE A 868 -12.33 -3.16 -5.97
N PRO A 869 -11.85 -1.90 -6.00
CA PRO A 869 -12.69 -0.75 -6.34
C PRO A 869 -13.37 -0.89 -7.71
N ALA A 870 -14.65 -0.53 -7.80
CA ALA A 870 -15.47 -0.72 -8.99
C ALA A 870 -15.00 0.02 -10.26
N HIS A 871 -14.21 1.08 -10.11
CA HIS A 871 -13.69 1.85 -11.24
C HIS A 871 -12.38 1.27 -11.82
N LEU A 872 -11.76 0.29 -11.13
CA LEU A 872 -10.55 -0.38 -11.61
C LEU A 872 -10.90 -1.58 -12.48
N SER A 873 -10.12 -1.75 -13.55
CA SER A 873 -10.12 -2.95 -14.39
C SER A 873 -8.96 -3.86 -14.03
N MET A 874 -9.16 -5.16 -14.16
CA MET A 874 -8.16 -6.16 -13.82
C MET A 874 -7.81 -7.04 -15.01
N ILE A 875 -6.52 -7.33 -15.17
CA ILE A 875 -6.02 -8.29 -16.16
C ILE A 875 -5.26 -9.39 -15.44
N PHE A 876 -5.60 -10.65 -15.71
CA PHE A 876 -4.97 -11.81 -15.09
C PHE A 876 -3.86 -12.36 -15.97
N HIS A 877 -2.69 -12.59 -15.37
CA HIS A 877 -1.54 -13.22 -16.01
C HIS A 877 -1.17 -14.50 -15.27
N TRP A 878 -1.44 -15.65 -15.89
CA TRP A 878 -1.11 -16.97 -15.36
C TRP A 878 0.26 -17.41 -15.86
N LEU A 879 1.29 -17.22 -15.04
CA LEU A 879 2.67 -17.54 -15.41
C LEU A 879 3.03 -18.97 -15.01
N SER A 880 3.91 -19.61 -15.80
CA SER A 880 4.56 -20.86 -15.38
C SER A 880 5.42 -20.62 -14.12
N PRO A 881 5.72 -21.65 -13.30
CA PRO A 881 6.51 -21.48 -12.09
C PRO A 881 7.87 -20.80 -12.32
N GLU A 882 8.56 -21.14 -13.40
CA GLU A 882 9.85 -20.54 -13.76
C GLU A 882 9.71 -19.07 -14.14
N HIS A 883 8.70 -18.73 -14.96
CA HIS A 883 8.44 -17.35 -15.37
C HIS A 883 8.01 -16.50 -14.19
N PHE A 884 7.15 -17.04 -13.31
CA PHE A 884 6.71 -16.37 -12.10
C PHE A 884 7.88 -16.06 -11.17
N LYS A 885 8.83 -16.98 -10.99
CA LYS A 885 10.05 -16.76 -10.18
C LYS A 885 10.96 -15.68 -10.77
N ASN A 886 11.10 -15.63 -12.10
CA ASN A 886 11.84 -14.57 -12.77
C ASN A 886 11.14 -13.22 -12.59
N PHE A 887 9.83 -13.17 -12.81
CA PHE A 887 9.01 -11.99 -12.59
C PHE A 887 9.11 -11.47 -11.14
N ALA A 888 8.99 -12.35 -10.15
CA ALA A 888 9.15 -12.04 -8.73
C ALA A 888 10.50 -11.39 -8.41
N SER A 889 11.58 -11.91 -9.03
CA SER A 889 12.92 -11.37 -8.86
C SER A 889 13.07 -9.98 -9.50
N THR A 890 12.52 -9.79 -10.69
CA THR A 890 12.45 -8.49 -11.39
C THR A 890 11.62 -7.48 -10.61
N TYR A 891 10.43 -7.86 -10.13
CA TYR A 891 9.57 -7.02 -9.30
C TYR A 891 10.28 -6.54 -8.03
N LYS A 892 10.97 -7.45 -7.33
CA LYS A 892 11.76 -7.08 -6.13
C LYS A 892 12.83 -6.05 -6.45
N ARG A 893 13.60 -6.24 -7.54
CA ARG A 893 14.63 -5.27 -7.95
C ARG A 893 14.02 -3.93 -8.34
N TRP A 894 12.93 -3.96 -9.11
CA TRP A 894 12.19 -2.77 -9.54
C TRP A 894 11.70 -1.95 -8.34
N GLN A 895 10.99 -2.57 -7.39
CA GLN A 895 10.48 -1.86 -6.20
C GLN A 895 11.60 -1.33 -5.31
N ASN A 896 12.64 -2.13 -5.06
CA ASN A 896 13.79 -1.70 -4.23
C ASN A 896 14.56 -0.52 -4.84
N ASN A 897 14.52 -0.36 -6.16
CA ASN A 897 15.14 0.76 -6.86
C ASN A 897 14.24 2.00 -6.95
N GLY A 898 13.06 2.00 -6.31
CA GLY A 898 12.10 3.10 -6.34
C GLY A 898 11.12 3.07 -7.51
N ALA A 899 10.92 1.90 -8.11
CA ALA A 899 10.05 1.67 -9.27
C ALA A 899 10.36 2.56 -10.52
N PRO A 900 11.63 2.71 -10.93
CA PRO A 900 11.99 3.51 -12.10
C PRO A 900 11.52 2.86 -13.40
N LEU A 901 11.23 3.64 -14.44
CA LEU A 901 11.06 3.17 -15.82
C LEU A 901 12.41 2.84 -16.48
N GLY A 902 13.13 1.88 -15.91
CA GLY A 902 14.35 1.30 -16.46
C GLY A 902 14.14 -0.11 -17.03
N ASP A 903 15.22 -0.84 -17.30
CA ASP A 903 15.22 -2.19 -17.87
C ASP A 903 14.24 -3.15 -17.15
N GLU A 904 14.19 -3.11 -15.81
CA GLU A 904 13.26 -3.95 -15.04
C GLU A 904 11.79 -3.60 -15.28
N ALA A 905 11.45 -2.31 -15.43
CA ALA A 905 10.08 -1.89 -15.73
C ALA A 905 9.68 -2.26 -17.16
N TYR A 906 10.60 -2.17 -18.13
CA TYR A 906 10.34 -2.66 -19.49
C TYR A 906 10.18 -4.18 -19.54
N ASN A 907 10.91 -4.94 -18.72
CA ASN A 907 10.69 -6.38 -18.58
C ASN A 907 9.30 -6.69 -17.98
N ILE A 908 8.86 -5.89 -16.99
CA ILE A 908 7.48 -5.97 -16.48
C ILE A 908 6.47 -5.62 -17.57
N LEU A 909 6.63 -4.50 -18.29
CA LEU A 909 5.77 -4.11 -19.41
C LEU A 909 5.66 -5.21 -20.47
N GLU A 910 6.79 -5.82 -20.84
CA GLU A 910 6.86 -6.90 -21.82
C GLU A 910 6.12 -8.14 -21.30
N THR A 911 6.40 -8.56 -20.05
CA THR A 911 5.72 -9.69 -19.39
C THR A 911 4.20 -9.49 -19.32
N LEU A 912 3.74 -8.26 -19.06
CA LEU A 912 2.33 -7.90 -18.99
C LEU A 912 1.70 -7.63 -20.36
N THR A 913 2.45 -7.79 -21.46
CA THR A 913 2.00 -7.58 -22.84
C THR A 913 1.57 -6.14 -23.16
N LEU A 914 2.17 -5.17 -22.45
CA LEU A 914 1.87 -3.74 -22.58
C LEU A 914 2.71 -3.06 -23.64
N GLY A 915 4.00 -3.41 -23.72
CA GLY A 915 4.94 -2.88 -24.70
C GLY A 915 6.38 -3.26 -24.36
N ARG A 916 7.33 -2.82 -25.20
CA ARG A 916 8.74 -3.21 -25.13
C ARG A 916 9.64 -1.99 -25.11
N LEU A 917 10.88 -2.17 -24.64
CA LEU A 917 11.92 -1.15 -24.69
C LEU A 917 12.20 -0.74 -26.15
N PRO A 918 12.22 0.56 -26.50
CA PRO A 918 12.57 1.02 -27.83
C PRO A 918 14.00 0.63 -28.21
N SER A 919 14.19 -0.26 -29.18
CA SER A 919 15.49 -0.83 -29.54
C SER A 919 15.95 -0.41 -30.93
N THR A 920 17.22 -0.03 -31.09
CA THR A 920 17.90 0.02 -32.41
C THR A 920 18.64 -1.26 -32.74
N ALA A 921 18.88 -2.10 -31.73
CA ALA A 921 19.39 -3.45 -31.85
C ALA A 921 18.74 -4.29 -30.75
N THR A 922 18.02 -5.35 -31.13
CA THR A 922 17.83 -6.47 -30.21
C THR A 922 19.24 -6.98 -29.88
N GLY A 923 19.80 -6.52 -28.76
CA GLY A 923 21.04 -7.05 -28.21
C GLY A 923 20.90 -8.55 -27.91
N THR A 924 21.89 -9.12 -27.24
CA THR A 924 22.05 -10.56 -26.91
C THR A 924 20.86 -11.31 -26.29
N GLY A 925 19.72 -10.65 -26.03
CA GLY A 925 18.49 -11.24 -25.50
C GLY A 925 17.78 -12.27 -26.38
N ASN A 926 18.13 -12.38 -27.67
CA ASN A 926 17.63 -13.47 -28.52
C ASN A 926 18.58 -14.67 -28.59
N MET A 927 19.65 -14.67 -27.77
CA MET A 927 20.66 -15.71 -27.88
C MET A 927 20.20 -17.03 -27.21
N ARG A 928 20.19 -18.13 -27.97
CA ARG A 928 19.74 -19.47 -27.60
C ARG A 928 20.90 -20.39 -27.21
N ILE A 929 20.61 -21.46 -26.48
CA ILE A 929 21.59 -22.54 -26.24
C ILE A 929 21.83 -23.29 -27.54
N ALA A 930 23.10 -23.51 -27.88
CA ALA A 930 23.46 -24.27 -29.07
C ALA A 930 23.02 -25.73 -28.95
N THR A 931 22.39 -26.27 -30.00
CA THR A 931 22.23 -27.73 -30.13
C THR A 931 23.59 -28.41 -30.26
N GLU A 932 23.66 -29.72 -30.09
CA GLU A 932 24.93 -30.47 -30.23
C GLU A 932 25.57 -30.28 -31.61
N GLN A 933 24.75 -30.18 -32.66
CA GLN A 933 25.19 -29.89 -34.02
C GLN A 933 25.67 -28.44 -34.17
N GLN A 934 24.91 -27.46 -33.68
CA GLN A 934 25.33 -26.05 -33.69
C GLN A 934 26.59 -25.83 -32.84
N ARG A 935 26.78 -26.60 -31.76
CA ARG A 935 28.02 -26.63 -30.99
C ARG A 935 29.17 -27.07 -31.88
N LYS A 936 29.06 -28.20 -32.59
CA LYS A 936 30.10 -28.64 -33.54
C LYS A 936 30.37 -27.59 -34.63
N GLU A 937 29.35 -26.89 -35.10
CA GLU A 937 29.53 -25.79 -36.07
C GLU A 937 30.22 -24.56 -35.47
N VAL A 938 30.05 -24.30 -34.18
CA VAL A 938 30.73 -23.20 -33.47
C VAL A 938 32.17 -23.58 -33.09
N ILE A 939 32.41 -24.79 -32.56
CA ILE A 939 33.72 -25.15 -31.99
C ILE A 939 34.52 -26.19 -32.80
N GLY A 940 34.01 -26.64 -33.94
CA GLY A 940 34.58 -27.73 -34.74
C GLY A 940 34.41 -29.11 -34.06
N ASP A 941 34.58 -30.19 -34.83
CA ASP A 941 34.51 -31.57 -34.29
C ASP A 941 35.62 -31.85 -33.26
N SER A 942 36.74 -31.12 -33.32
CA SER A 942 37.86 -31.20 -32.36
C SER A 942 37.69 -30.31 -31.12
N GLY A 943 36.70 -29.41 -31.10
CA GLY A 943 36.46 -28.48 -29.99
C GLY A 943 37.47 -27.33 -29.85
N THR A 944 38.30 -27.09 -30.87
CA THR A 944 39.39 -26.09 -30.86
C THR A 944 39.10 -24.86 -31.72
N GLU A 945 38.03 -24.88 -32.50
CA GLU A 945 37.65 -23.77 -33.38
C GLU A 945 36.69 -22.81 -32.65
N TRP A 946 36.48 -21.60 -33.20
CA TRP A 946 35.50 -20.65 -32.66
C TRP A 946 34.90 -19.83 -33.79
N ASN A 947 33.77 -20.29 -34.33
CA ASN A 947 33.10 -19.68 -35.46
C ASN A 947 32.09 -18.61 -34.99
N GLU A 948 32.58 -17.38 -34.88
CA GLU A 948 31.79 -16.22 -34.45
C GLU A 948 30.60 -15.92 -35.38
N LYS A 949 30.71 -16.28 -36.66
CA LYS A 949 29.63 -16.10 -37.64
C LYS A 949 28.46 -17.03 -37.35
N VAL A 950 28.71 -18.29 -37.02
CA VAL A 950 27.66 -19.25 -36.63
C VAL A 950 26.96 -18.79 -35.35
N ILE A 951 27.71 -18.23 -34.40
CA ILE A 951 27.17 -17.64 -33.17
C ILE A 951 26.23 -16.47 -33.49
N LYS A 952 26.62 -15.55 -34.37
CA LYS A 952 25.80 -14.39 -34.74
C LYS A 952 24.58 -14.78 -35.58
N ASP A 953 24.76 -15.61 -36.59
CA ASP A 953 23.69 -16.02 -37.54
C ASP A 953 22.60 -16.88 -36.90
N ASN A 954 22.94 -17.60 -35.83
CA ASN A 954 22.03 -18.43 -35.05
C ASN A 954 21.71 -17.85 -33.67
N GLN A 955 22.27 -16.69 -33.34
CA GLN A 955 22.18 -16.03 -32.04
C GLN A 955 22.45 -17.03 -30.91
N LEU A 956 23.69 -17.48 -30.69
CA LEU A 956 24.00 -18.53 -29.71
C LEU A 956 24.66 -17.96 -28.43
N LEU A 957 24.06 -18.17 -27.25
CA LEU A 957 24.56 -17.62 -25.97
C LEU A 957 25.54 -18.54 -25.25
N TYR A 958 25.27 -19.84 -25.30
CA TYR A 958 25.97 -20.83 -24.50
C TYR A 958 26.23 -22.09 -25.32
N VAL A 959 27.50 -22.51 -25.34
CA VAL A 959 27.98 -23.75 -25.92
C VAL A 959 28.54 -24.58 -24.75
N PRO A 960 27.82 -25.60 -24.23
CA PRO A 960 28.31 -26.36 -23.09
C PRO A 960 29.67 -27.01 -23.39
N LYS A 961 30.62 -26.84 -22.47
CA LYS A 961 31.81 -27.68 -22.37
C LYS A 961 31.45 -28.89 -21.51
N ILE A 962 31.78 -30.09 -21.99
CA ILE A 962 31.77 -31.30 -21.16
C ILE A 962 32.97 -31.21 -20.22
#